data_AF-A0A8J7AGJ5-F1
#
_entry.id   AF-A0A8J7AGJ5-F1
#
_cell.length_a   1.000
_cell.length_b   1.000
_cell.length_c   1.000
_cell.angle_alpha   90.00
_cell.angle_beta   90.00
_cell.angle_gamma   90.00
#
_symmetry.space_group_name_H-M   'P 1'
#
loop_
_entity.id
_entity.type
_entity.pdbx_description
1 polymer ?
#
loop_
_entity_poly.entity_id
_entity_poly.type
_entity_poly.pdbx_seq_one_letter_code
_entity_poly.pdbx_strand_id
1 'polypeptide(L)'
;GYTGAGGGGAGLGGAIFVRSGSLSMTNTAFSSNSAYGASGQYRYYSGGYYYQVSGSGSGAGAAIFANGGATVSGTGVTFSNSYAYTPYIYGGYYGGYSDYSNFYGAVSITNANPVLELLSYYNPLYSENGSPVTIAYSPSVSDFDSSNFSDGTLTVSFTENGTADDRLAIHNQGTGSEQIGVSGNSITYNGVNTIGSFTGGTGTTPLTITFNAIAQPWMVSYLISNITFANVSESPSTATRTIQFTLTDGDGGSTSATKNLTVSAINDAPTLVTEIADQTATEDTAFSFVVPANTFSDVDADDVLTYSATLADDNPLPGWLTFNAATHTFNGTPNNANVGSLNVKVTATDGNGLTASDVFELAIANTNDAPTVANTIADQTATEDTTFNFTLPANTFSDVDAGNNLTYSATLENGNPLPSWLTFNGTTFSGTPTNDNVGSFNIKAIASDGTATVSDIFTLTVVNTNDAPTVANSIADQIAAEDTTFNFTLPANIFADVDAGNNLTYTATLENGDPLPAWLTFNGTTFSGTPTNDNVGSFNIKVIASDGTASVSDVFTLTVANTNDAPVAVNDSITTNENTPIIINATTLLSNDTDVDVSDVLSITALTQPSQGSLVDNGNSTYTYTPFQNYYGSDGFTYSISDGQGASSTATVNLTINQIISVINGTLSANNLTGTENRDIISGFQGNDTLKGLGNNDTLDGGDGNDSLDGGAGDDSLIGGKGNDIYTVDSIGDTIIESANAGTDLVKSSVGWVLGANLENLTLIGIEAIDGTGNSLNNILTGNTAANILNGVDGNDSLIGGDGNDTLLGGAGNDTLDGGLGSDSLNGGVGNDTYIVDNPNDAIAEGLNAGTDLVKSSVNWVLADNLENLTLTGSTAINGTGNKENNILTGNTAANTLNGVDGNDSLIGGSGNDTLIGGSGNDTLDGGVGNDSLDGGAGNDIYTVDSLNDTITEGLDAGTDLVKSAVSWVLTDNLENLTLTGSKVINGTGNSLNNIITGNSAANILNGVDGNDSLIGGSGNDTLFGGAGDDDLDGGAGIDSLDGGVGNDTYTVNSVSDAIAEDLDAGADLVKSSITWVLGNNLENLTLTGSTAINGTGNSLNNILVGNTGANILNGVDGNDRLFANSGNDTLDGGTLDDVLSGGIGRDVLTGGTGRDSFNLADTRTGGYDTITDFTVGDDTISISKAEFGLSQSQDTILDSSLFRLGTSATTSGDRFIYNQTTGNLFFDKDGVGGTAQVQIAHFSNQVMLTNANITVIA
;
A
#
# COMPACT_ATOMS: atom_id res chain seq x y z
N GLY A 1 -46.66 -33.88 -3.37
CA GLY A 1 -45.73 -35.03 -3.52
C GLY A 1 -44.33 -34.54 -3.25
N TYR A 2 -43.34 -35.34 -2.86
CA TYR A 2 -43.04 -36.73 -3.31
C TYR A 2 -42.92 -36.82 -4.84
N THR A 3 -41.79 -37.22 -5.42
CA THR A 3 -40.50 -37.74 -4.89
C THR A 3 -39.33 -37.00 -5.55
N GLY A 4 -38.19 -36.66 -4.92
CA GLY A 4 -37.58 -37.06 -3.63
C GLY A 4 -36.21 -37.75 -3.88
N ALA A 5 -35.23 -37.81 -2.98
CA ALA A 5 -34.94 -37.23 -1.65
C ALA A 5 -33.45 -37.60 -1.33
N GLY A 6 -32.70 -37.06 -0.37
CA GLY A 6 -32.83 -35.99 0.65
C GLY A 6 -31.44 -35.90 1.36
N GLY A 7 -30.97 -34.75 1.88
CA GLY A 7 -31.31 -34.19 3.20
C GLY A 7 -30.33 -34.69 4.29
N GLY A 8 -29.82 -33.88 5.23
CA GLY A 8 -29.96 -32.43 5.44
C GLY A 8 -29.37 -31.96 6.78
N GLY A 9 -29.18 -30.64 6.95
CA GLY A 9 -29.52 -29.90 8.19
C GLY A 9 -28.52 -29.93 9.36
N ALA A 10 -28.51 -28.98 10.32
CA ALA A 10 -29.22 -27.71 10.53
C ALA A 10 -28.39 -26.88 11.57
N GLY A 11 -28.57 -25.59 11.86
CA GLY A 11 -29.53 -24.54 11.46
C GLY A 11 -29.51 -23.38 12.49
N LEU A 12 -30.57 -22.56 12.54
CA LEU A 12 -30.87 -21.45 13.50
C LEU A 12 -30.24 -20.05 13.23
N GLY A 13 -31.10 -19.02 13.29
CA GLY A 13 -30.72 -17.64 13.65
C GLY A 13 -30.69 -16.61 12.52
N GLY A 14 -31.48 -15.53 12.63
CA GLY A 14 -31.46 -14.38 11.71
C GLY A 14 -32.84 -13.77 11.47
N ALA A 15 -32.91 -12.44 11.33
CA ALA A 15 -34.14 -11.69 11.07
C ALA A 15 -34.11 -11.02 9.68
N ILE A 16 -35.28 -10.69 9.12
CA ILE A 16 -35.41 -9.99 7.84
C ILE A 16 -36.27 -8.75 8.03
N PHE A 17 -35.78 -7.61 7.56
CA PHE A 17 -36.60 -6.45 7.25
C PHE A 17 -36.74 -6.23 5.73
N VAL A 18 -37.91 -5.69 5.43
CA VAL A 18 -38.50 -5.17 4.18
C VAL A 18 -37.59 -4.13 3.48
N ARG A 19 -37.66 -3.78 2.18
CA ARG A 19 -38.10 -4.38 0.87
C ARG A 19 -38.09 -3.25 -0.20
N SER A 20 -37.88 -3.61 -1.48
CA SER A 20 -38.09 -2.79 -2.72
C SER A 20 -37.16 -1.58 -2.95
N GLY A 21 -36.79 -1.21 -4.19
CA GLY A 21 -37.09 -1.79 -5.52
C GLY A 21 -35.92 -1.53 -6.50
N SER A 22 -35.66 -2.37 -7.52
CA SER A 22 -36.43 -2.53 -8.78
C SER A 22 -36.49 -1.23 -9.61
N LEU A 23 -36.13 -1.15 -10.89
CA LEU A 23 -35.52 -2.06 -11.89
C LEU A 23 -35.35 -1.21 -13.16
N SER A 24 -34.22 -1.26 -13.88
CA SER A 24 -34.06 -0.50 -15.14
C SER A 24 -34.97 -1.01 -16.28
N MET A 25 -35.26 -0.14 -17.26
CA MET A 25 -35.87 -0.51 -18.54
C MET A 25 -35.30 0.33 -19.69
N THR A 26 -34.21 -0.14 -20.29
CA THR A 26 -33.85 0.18 -21.69
C THR A 26 -34.39 -0.92 -22.61
N ASN A 27 -34.76 -0.54 -23.84
CA ASN A 27 -34.02 -0.87 -25.09
C ASN A 27 -34.94 -0.67 -26.32
N THR A 28 -34.32 -0.56 -27.49
CA THR A 28 -34.82 0.08 -28.70
C THR A 28 -35.36 -0.97 -29.70
N ALA A 29 -35.07 -0.87 -31.01
CA ALA A 29 -35.90 -1.46 -32.06
C ALA A 29 -35.16 -2.39 -33.06
N PHE A 30 -35.92 -2.84 -34.09
CA PHE A 30 -35.51 -3.29 -35.43
C PHE A 30 -35.39 -4.79 -35.82
N SER A 31 -36.19 -5.14 -36.84
CA SER A 31 -35.87 -6.07 -37.96
C SER A 31 -35.82 -7.59 -37.66
N SER A 32 -35.92 -8.52 -38.63
CA SER A 32 -36.59 -8.53 -39.95
C SER A 32 -36.90 -9.99 -40.43
N ASN A 33 -37.74 -10.14 -41.47
CA ASN A 33 -37.89 -11.25 -42.45
C ASN A 33 -37.49 -12.72 -42.09
N SER A 34 -38.24 -13.78 -42.45
CA SER A 34 -39.36 -13.90 -43.40
C SER A 34 -40.10 -15.28 -43.35
N ALA A 35 -41.13 -15.44 -44.22
CA ALA A 35 -41.72 -16.70 -44.73
C ALA A 35 -42.97 -17.35 -44.07
N TYR A 36 -44.14 -17.08 -44.68
CA TYR A 36 -45.32 -17.97 -44.91
C TYR A 36 -45.92 -18.82 -43.76
N GLY A 37 -47.17 -18.53 -43.33
CA GLY A 37 -47.86 -19.36 -42.32
C GLY A 37 -49.39 -19.24 -42.07
N ALA A 38 -50.19 -18.61 -42.94
CA ALA A 38 -51.67 -18.67 -43.00
C ALA A 38 -52.55 -18.59 -41.71
N SER A 39 -53.30 -17.49 -41.59
CA SER A 39 -54.68 -17.38 -41.06
C SER A 39 -55.01 -17.50 -39.55
N GLY A 40 -55.92 -16.64 -39.07
CA GLY A 40 -57.06 -17.13 -38.25
C GLY A 40 -57.38 -16.50 -36.87
N GLN A 41 -58.06 -15.35 -36.86
CA GLN A 41 -59.08 -14.91 -35.89
C GLN A 41 -58.94 -15.11 -34.34
N TYR A 42 -59.21 -14.00 -33.62
CA TYR A 42 -60.05 -13.91 -32.40
C TYR A 42 -60.21 -15.15 -31.48
N ARG A 43 -59.64 -15.07 -30.26
CA ARG A 43 -60.43 -14.80 -29.01
C ARG A 43 -59.58 -14.76 -27.73
N TYR A 44 -59.86 -13.76 -26.90
CA TYR A 44 -59.72 -13.86 -25.44
C TYR A 44 -60.95 -14.61 -24.84
N TYR A 45 -60.89 -14.88 -23.52
CA TYR A 45 -61.87 -15.59 -22.66
C TYR A 45 -61.82 -17.13 -22.70
N SER A 46 -62.02 -17.86 -21.59
CA SER A 46 -61.86 -17.54 -20.15
C SER A 46 -62.17 -18.76 -19.26
N GLY A 47 -61.34 -19.01 -18.23
CA GLY A 47 -61.71 -19.81 -17.04
C GLY A 47 -61.96 -21.32 -17.25
N GLY A 48 -62.15 -22.11 -16.19
CA GLY A 48 -62.12 -21.77 -14.76
C GLY A 48 -62.98 -22.71 -13.92
N TYR A 49 -63.31 -22.29 -12.68
CA TYR A 49 -64.27 -22.94 -11.76
C TYR A 49 -63.80 -24.31 -11.20
N TYR A 50 -64.30 -24.83 -10.07
CA TYR A 50 -65.52 -24.58 -9.29
C TYR A 50 -65.19 -24.43 -7.78
N TYR A 51 -66.07 -24.03 -6.84
CA TYR A 51 -67.51 -24.29 -6.62
C TYR A 51 -68.24 -23.03 -6.07
N GLN A 52 -69.36 -22.59 -6.66
CA GLN A 52 -70.79 -22.87 -6.29
C GLN A 52 -71.29 -22.15 -5.01
N VAL A 53 -72.54 -21.64 -4.89
CA VAL A 53 -73.68 -21.55 -5.85
C VAL A 53 -74.69 -20.44 -5.45
N SER A 54 -75.31 -19.80 -6.44
CA SER A 54 -76.55 -18.96 -6.39
C SER A 54 -76.62 -17.72 -5.47
N GLY A 55 -77.30 -16.62 -5.85
CA GLY A 55 -77.87 -16.29 -7.15
C GLY A 55 -79.00 -15.25 -7.12
N SER A 56 -79.08 -14.42 -8.17
CA SER A 56 -80.15 -13.44 -8.50
C SER A 56 -80.35 -12.23 -7.56
N GLY A 57 -80.83 -11.11 -8.11
CA GLY A 57 -81.39 -9.99 -7.31
C GLY A 57 -80.79 -8.62 -7.57
N SER A 58 -81.36 -7.87 -8.52
CA SER A 58 -80.99 -6.49 -8.83
C SER A 58 -81.45 -5.45 -7.79
N GLY A 59 -80.53 -4.58 -7.35
CA GLY A 59 -80.78 -3.13 -7.21
C GLY A 59 -81.23 -2.57 -5.85
N ALA A 60 -80.66 -1.39 -5.54
CA ALA A 60 -81.07 -0.41 -4.53
C ALA A 60 -80.98 -0.80 -3.02
N GLY A 61 -80.96 0.24 -2.16
CA GLY A 61 -80.65 0.16 -0.72
C GLY A 61 -79.16 0.43 -0.47
N ALA A 62 -78.77 1.55 0.16
CA ALA A 62 -78.86 1.83 1.61
C ALA A 62 -78.02 0.83 2.42
N ALA A 63 -76.90 1.18 3.08
CA ALA A 63 -76.60 2.33 3.97
C ALA A 63 -77.31 2.29 5.32
N ILE A 64 -76.84 3.12 6.28
CA ILE A 64 -77.22 3.26 7.71
C ILE A 64 -76.92 2.02 8.60
N PHE A 65 -76.50 2.12 9.88
CA PHE A 65 -76.56 3.16 10.93
C PHE A 65 -75.26 3.15 11.79
N ALA A 66 -74.93 4.07 12.72
CA ALA A 66 -75.53 5.27 13.38
C ALA A 66 -74.36 6.04 14.08
N ASN A 67 -74.43 7.19 14.77
CA ASN A 67 -75.38 8.29 15.07
C ASN A 67 -74.49 9.46 15.60
N GLY A 68 -74.83 10.75 15.57
CA GLY A 68 -76.01 11.48 15.08
C GLY A 68 -76.17 12.81 15.85
N GLY A 69 -76.45 13.94 15.17
CA GLY A 69 -76.62 15.25 15.82
C GLY A 69 -76.93 16.39 14.84
N ALA A 70 -78.07 17.07 15.01
CA ALA A 70 -78.64 18.09 14.11
C ALA A 70 -77.80 19.40 14.04
N THR A 71 -78.01 20.35 13.11
CA THR A 71 -79.27 20.80 12.45
C THR A 71 -79.01 21.55 11.14
N VAL A 72 -80.02 21.71 10.27
CA VAL A 72 -79.94 22.48 8.99
C VAL A 72 -80.98 23.60 8.91
N SER A 73 -80.53 24.79 8.51
CA SER A 73 -81.32 25.84 7.83
C SER A 73 -80.36 26.83 7.14
N GLY A 74 -80.51 27.24 5.89
CA GLY A 74 -81.45 26.81 4.85
C GLY A 74 -81.49 27.80 3.68
N THR A 75 -81.81 27.32 2.46
CA THR A 75 -81.84 28.05 1.17
C THR A 75 -80.49 28.52 0.61
N GLY A 76 -80.31 28.38 -0.72
CA GLY A 76 -79.09 28.71 -1.45
C GLY A 76 -78.61 27.55 -2.34
N VAL A 77 -78.96 27.56 -3.62
CA VAL A 77 -78.45 26.61 -4.64
C VAL A 77 -77.86 27.41 -5.78
N THR A 78 -76.58 27.18 -6.08
CA THR A 78 -75.91 27.69 -7.28
C THR A 78 -74.99 26.58 -7.80
N PHE A 79 -74.95 26.38 -9.12
CA PHE A 79 -74.08 25.39 -9.76
C PHE A 79 -72.78 26.05 -10.21
N SER A 80 -71.64 25.50 -9.79
CA SER A 80 -70.33 25.79 -10.38
C SER A 80 -69.98 24.69 -11.39
N ASN A 81 -70.14 24.97 -12.69
CA ASN A 81 -69.55 24.12 -13.73
C ASN A 81 -68.06 24.43 -13.85
N SER A 82 -67.21 23.45 -13.57
CA SER A 82 -65.79 23.49 -13.90
C SER A 82 -65.56 23.36 -15.42
N TYR A 83 -64.32 23.63 -15.84
CA TYR A 83 -63.79 23.55 -17.21
C TYR A 83 -64.17 24.70 -18.16
N ALA A 84 -63.23 25.62 -18.32
CA ALA A 84 -63.03 26.40 -19.53
C ALA A 84 -61.60 26.17 -20.04
N TYR A 85 -61.43 25.87 -21.33
CA TYR A 85 -60.11 25.76 -21.98
C TYR A 85 -59.57 27.15 -22.32
N THR A 86 -58.27 27.37 -22.15
CA THR A 86 -57.54 28.54 -22.68
C THR A 86 -56.98 28.23 -24.08
N PRO A 87 -57.37 28.96 -25.13
CA PRO A 87 -56.72 28.87 -26.43
C PRO A 87 -55.53 29.84 -26.54
N TYR A 88 -54.37 29.34 -26.97
CA TYR A 88 -53.26 30.18 -27.45
C TYR A 88 -53.71 30.99 -28.68
N ILE A 89 -53.35 32.27 -28.75
CA ILE A 89 -53.44 33.08 -29.98
C ILE A 89 -52.13 33.85 -30.16
N TYR A 90 -51.53 33.68 -31.34
CA TYR A 90 -50.28 34.31 -31.77
C TYR A 90 -50.50 35.78 -32.17
N GLY A 91 -49.47 36.62 -32.04
CA GLY A 91 -49.54 38.03 -32.43
C GLY A 91 -49.72 38.24 -33.94
N GLY A 92 -50.54 39.21 -34.34
CA GLY A 92 -50.81 39.55 -35.74
C GLY A 92 -51.28 41.00 -35.91
N TYR A 93 -50.75 41.70 -36.93
CA TYR A 93 -50.89 43.15 -37.11
C TYR A 93 -52.15 43.56 -37.91
N TYR A 94 -52.44 44.88 -37.88
CA TYR A 94 -53.39 45.67 -38.71
C TYR A 94 -54.87 45.84 -38.30
N GLY A 95 -55.33 47.10 -38.44
CA GLY A 95 -56.69 47.43 -38.90
C GLY A 95 -57.70 47.86 -37.83
N GLY A 96 -57.71 49.15 -37.47
CA GLY A 96 -58.72 49.71 -36.54
C GLY A 96 -60.01 50.19 -37.20
N TYR A 97 -61.07 50.33 -36.40
CA TYR A 97 -62.22 51.20 -36.70
C TYR A 97 -62.82 51.74 -35.39
N SER A 98 -63.43 52.93 -35.42
CA SER A 98 -63.96 53.59 -34.23
C SER A 98 -65.47 53.37 -34.02
N ASP A 99 -65.91 53.67 -32.80
CA ASP A 99 -67.30 53.94 -32.39
C ASP A 99 -68.35 52.82 -32.58
N TYR A 100 -68.74 52.20 -31.47
CA TYR A 100 -70.12 52.40 -30.98
C TYR A 100 -70.15 52.33 -29.45
N SER A 101 -70.91 53.23 -28.82
CA SER A 101 -70.98 53.35 -27.36
C SER A 101 -72.38 53.12 -26.80
N ASN A 102 -72.43 52.75 -25.52
CA ASN A 102 -73.58 52.76 -24.63
C ASN A 102 -74.74 51.78 -24.92
N PHE A 103 -74.76 50.67 -24.17
CA PHE A 103 -75.97 50.25 -23.48
C PHE A 103 -75.63 49.93 -22.01
N TYR A 104 -76.15 50.72 -21.07
CA TYR A 104 -75.81 50.58 -19.66
C TYR A 104 -76.63 49.47 -18.99
N GLY A 105 -75.92 48.58 -18.29
CA GLY A 105 -76.47 47.56 -17.41
C GLY A 105 -75.50 47.29 -16.27
N ALA A 106 -75.02 48.37 -15.63
CA ALA A 106 -74.00 48.29 -14.58
C ALA A 106 -74.53 47.49 -13.38
N VAL A 107 -74.09 46.25 -13.28
CA VAL A 107 -74.08 45.51 -12.02
C VAL A 107 -72.95 46.13 -11.20
N SER A 108 -73.29 46.89 -10.17
CA SER A 108 -72.35 47.16 -9.09
C SER A 108 -72.09 45.84 -8.39
N ILE A 109 -71.01 45.17 -8.79
CA ILE A 109 -70.30 44.26 -7.89
C ILE A 109 -69.67 45.18 -6.83
N THR A 110 -69.76 44.73 -5.58
CA THR A 110 -69.16 45.34 -4.40
C THR A 110 -68.79 44.18 -3.49
N ASN A 111 -67.58 44.15 -2.96
CA ASN A 111 -67.04 42.99 -2.26
C ASN A 111 -66.88 41.74 -3.16
N ALA A 112 -66.36 41.88 -4.39
CA ALA A 112 -65.72 40.74 -5.02
C ALA A 112 -64.42 40.39 -4.28
N ASN A 113 -63.98 39.14 -4.34
CA ASN A 113 -62.63 38.80 -3.87
C ASN A 113 -61.61 39.19 -4.95
N PRO A 114 -60.45 39.78 -4.60
CA PRO A 114 -59.38 40.00 -5.54
C PRO A 114 -58.80 38.65 -6.00
N VAL A 115 -58.15 38.64 -7.17
CA VAL A 115 -57.45 37.47 -7.70
C VAL A 115 -55.98 37.57 -7.31
N LEU A 116 -55.45 36.48 -6.74
CA LEU A 116 -54.04 36.27 -6.46
C LEU A 116 -53.64 34.89 -6.98
N GLU A 117 -52.76 34.85 -7.98
CA GLU A 117 -52.22 33.59 -8.51
C GLU A 117 -50.70 33.53 -8.29
N LEU A 118 -50.24 32.40 -7.75
CA LEU A 118 -48.82 32.08 -7.54
C LEU A 118 -48.50 30.85 -8.40
N LEU A 119 -47.44 30.92 -9.23
CA LEU A 119 -47.10 29.86 -10.18
C LEU A 119 -46.86 28.53 -9.48
N SER A 120 -47.62 27.49 -9.85
CA SER A 120 -47.69 26.24 -9.07
C SER A 120 -46.39 25.43 -9.08
N TYR A 121 -45.60 25.49 -10.16
CA TYR A 121 -44.41 24.67 -10.37
C TYR A 121 -43.13 25.18 -9.66
N TYR A 122 -43.08 26.45 -9.26
CA TYR A 122 -41.91 27.01 -8.56
C TYR A 122 -42.04 26.85 -7.05
N ASN A 123 -41.35 25.87 -6.45
CA ASN A 123 -41.18 25.77 -5.01
C ASN A 123 -39.75 26.21 -4.65
N PRO A 124 -39.55 27.33 -3.94
CA PRO A 124 -38.22 27.75 -3.54
C PRO A 124 -37.58 26.77 -2.54
N LEU A 125 -36.26 26.69 -2.60
CA LEU A 125 -35.39 26.02 -1.63
C LEU A 125 -34.55 27.11 -0.94
N TYR A 126 -34.39 27.01 0.39
CA TYR A 126 -33.43 27.79 1.14
C TYR A 126 -32.38 26.85 1.75
N SER A 127 -31.12 27.03 1.39
CA SER A 127 -30.01 26.41 2.12
C SER A 127 -29.65 27.26 3.33
N GLU A 128 -29.31 26.59 4.42
CA GLU A 128 -28.64 27.14 5.59
C GLU A 128 -27.53 28.14 5.26
N ASN A 129 -27.43 29.20 6.06
CA ASN A 129 -26.55 30.36 5.86
C ASN A 129 -26.61 31.05 4.47
N GLY A 130 -27.56 30.65 3.61
CA GLY A 130 -27.78 31.19 2.28
C GLY A 130 -28.36 32.61 2.27
N SER A 131 -28.22 33.28 1.13
CA SER A 131 -28.87 34.58 0.91
C SER A 131 -30.41 34.44 0.91
N PRO A 132 -31.18 35.45 1.38
CA PRO A 132 -32.64 35.36 1.45
C PRO A 132 -33.31 35.08 0.09
N VAL A 133 -34.15 34.05 0.03
CA VAL A 133 -34.74 33.53 -1.21
C VAL A 133 -36.15 34.08 -1.44
N THR A 134 -36.45 34.50 -2.67
CA THR A 134 -37.78 34.99 -3.07
C THR A 134 -38.83 33.88 -3.04
N ILE A 135 -39.94 34.11 -2.34
CA ILE A 135 -40.96 33.08 -2.10
C ILE A 135 -41.90 32.89 -3.31
N ALA A 136 -42.14 33.94 -4.08
CA ALA A 136 -43.13 33.98 -5.16
C ALA A 136 -42.56 34.64 -6.42
N TYR A 137 -42.07 33.84 -7.36
CA TYR A 137 -41.65 34.35 -8.67
C TYR A 137 -42.88 34.68 -9.55
N SER A 138 -42.90 35.88 -10.14
CA SER A 138 -43.93 36.40 -11.05
C SER A 138 -45.41 36.18 -10.62
N PRO A 139 -45.85 36.75 -9.48
CA PRO A 139 -47.22 36.62 -8.99
C PRO A 139 -48.20 37.53 -9.77
N SER A 140 -49.41 37.03 -10.03
CA SER A 140 -50.48 37.80 -10.69
C SER A 140 -51.48 38.33 -9.66
N VAL A 141 -51.76 39.64 -9.70
CA VAL A 141 -52.74 40.31 -8.84
C VAL A 141 -53.70 41.13 -9.68
N SER A 142 -55.00 40.93 -9.50
CA SER A 142 -56.04 41.75 -10.13
C SER A 142 -57.29 41.88 -9.25
N ASP A 143 -58.11 42.87 -9.56
CA ASP A 143 -59.33 43.25 -8.84
C ASP A 143 -60.38 43.67 -9.89
N PHE A 144 -61.67 43.45 -9.60
CA PHE A 144 -62.78 43.60 -10.55
C PHE A 144 -63.76 44.73 -10.20
N ASP A 145 -63.83 45.16 -8.94
CA ASP A 145 -64.69 46.25 -8.47
C ASP A 145 -63.92 47.38 -7.77
N SER A 146 -62.71 47.12 -7.25
CA SER A 146 -61.80 48.13 -6.70
C SER A 146 -60.59 48.38 -7.62
N SER A 147 -60.22 49.65 -7.81
CA SER A 147 -59.10 50.05 -8.69
C SER A 147 -57.76 50.24 -7.96
N ASN A 148 -57.78 50.10 -6.63
CA ASN A 148 -56.63 50.20 -5.74
C ASN A 148 -56.94 49.41 -4.45
N PHE A 149 -55.89 49.01 -3.74
CA PHE A 149 -56.01 48.33 -2.45
C PHE A 149 -56.09 49.34 -1.29
N SER A 150 -56.93 50.38 -1.39
CA SER A 150 -56.97 51.43 -0.35
C SER A 150 -57.47 50.85 0.97
N ASP A 151 -56.67 51.01 2.03
CA ASP A 151 -56.97 50.51 3.37
C ASP A 151 -57.06 48.96 3.47
N GLY A 152 -56.74 48.26 2.37
CA GLY A 152 -56.58 46.82 2.28
C GLY A 152 -55.26 46.32 2.88
N THR A 153 -55.08 45.00 2.88
CA THR A 153 -53.91 44.35 3.49
C THR A 153 -53.41 43.14 2.71
N LEU A 154 -52.08 42.97 2.69
CA LEU A 154 -51.42 41.71 2.36
C LEU A 154 -50.79 41.15 3.63
N THR A 155 -51.18 39.94 4.03
CA THR A 155 -50.60 39.20 5.15
C THR A 155 -49.86 37.98 4.62
N VAL A 156 -48.62 37.78 5.01
CA VAL A 156 -47.82 36.59 4.68
C VAL A 156 -47.41 35.87 5.95
N SER A 157 -47.76 34.58 6.06
CA SER A 157 -47.62 33.80 7.28
C SER A 157 -47.40 32.33 7.02
N PHE A 158 -46.59 31.68 7.85
CA PHE A 158 -46.52 30.21 7.91
C PHE A 158 -47.85 29.64 8.41
N THR A 159 -48.38 28.66 7.68
CA THR A 159 -49.56 27.87 8.07
C THR A 159 -49.16 26.48 8.56
N GLU A 160 -48.03 25.95 8.09
CA GLU A 160 -47.43 24.70 8.57
C GLU A 160 -45.91 24.87 8.73
N ASN A 161 -45.35 24.19 9.74
CA ASN A 161 -43.92 24.02 10.05
C ASN A 161 -43.07 25.29 10.31
N GLY A 162 -43.65 26.49 10.30
CA GLY A 162 -42.95 27.74 10.61
C GLY A 162 -42.35 27.80 12.03
N THR A 163 -41.09 28.21 12.14
CA THR A 163 -40.27 28.20 13.36
C THR A 163 -40.12 29.59 14.00
N ALA A 164 -39.38 29.67 15.11
CA ALA A 164 -38.99 30.95 15.71
C ALA A 164 -37.86 31.66 14.93
N ASP A 165 -37.19 30.94 14.03
CA ASP A 165 -35.90 31.33 13.42
C ASP A 165 -36.06 31.67 11.93
N ASP A 166 -37.16 31.23 11.32
CA ASP A 166 -37.64 31.70 10.03
C ASP A 166 -37.88 33.23 10.03
N ARG A 167 -37.63 33.89 8.90
CA ARG A 167 -37.76 35.33 8.68
C ARG A 167 -38.53 35.55 7.38
N LEU A 168 -39.54 36.43 7.41
CA LEU A 168 -40.29 36.89 6.22
C LEU A 168 -40.03 38.38 6.04
N ALA A 169 -39.31 38.76 4.99
CA ALA A 169 -38.86 40.12 4.75
C ALA A 169 -39.37 40.67 3.41
N ILE A 170 -39.24 41.99 3.24
CA ILE A 170 -39.41 42.66 1.95
C ILE A 170 -38.02 43.04 1.47
N HIS A 171 -37.59 42.47 0.34
CA HIS A 171 -36.34 42.81 -0.31
C HIS A 171 -36.38 44.27 -0.79
N ASN A 172 -35.31 45.02 -0.48
CA ASN A 172 -35.22 46.45 -0.72
C ASN A 172 -34.37 46.73 -1.96
N GLN A 173 -35.02 46.83 -3.11
CA GLN A 173 -34.38 47.06 -4.41
C GLN A 173 -33.88 48.51 -4.58
N GLY A 174 -34.39 49.45 -3.79
CA GLY A 174 -33.96 50.86 -3.82
C GLY A 174 -35.01 51.82 -4.35
N THR A 175 -34.60 52.75 -5.22
CA THR A 175 -35.43 53.91 -5.64
C THR A 175 -35.52 54.11 -7.15
N GLY A 176 -35.02 53.17 -7.95
CA GLY A 176 -35.08 53.18 -9.40
C GLY A 176 -36.47 52.85 -9.96
N SER A 177 -36.59 52.83 -11.28
CA SER A 177 -37.85 52.49 -11.95
C SER A 177 -38.21 51.03 -11.72
N GLU A 178 -39.49 50.79 -11.44
CA GLU A 178 -40.13 49.50 -11.13
C GLU A 178 -39.65 48.81 -9.83
N GLN A 179 -38.81 49.48 -9.05
CA GLN A 179 -38.24 48.93 -7.82
C GLN A 179 -39.13 49.14 -6.58
N ILE A 180 -39.13 48.13 -5.71
CA ILE A 180 -39.68 48.21 -4.35
C ILE A 180 -38.61 48.78 -3.40
N GLY A 181 -38.90 49.95 -2.82
CA GLY A 181 -38.03 50.64 -1.88
C GLY A 181 -38.57 50.61 -0.45
N VAL A 182 -37.77 50.16 0.50
CA VAL A 182 -38.14 50.07 1.93
C VAL A 182 -37.39 51.13 2.74
N SER A 183 -38.11 51.89 3.57
CA SER A 183 -37.52 52.89 4.47
C SER A 183 -38.26 52.93 5.81
N GLY A 184 -37.60 52.46 6.87
CA GLY A 184 -38.27 52.13 8.14
C GLY A 184 -39.40 51.13 7.88
N ASN A 185 -40.59 51.38 8.43
CA ASN A 185 -41.80 50.60 8.18
C ASN A 185 -42.53 50.97 6.87
N SER A 186 -42.05 51.93 6.07
CA SER A 186 -42.75 52.40 4.87
C SER A 186 -42.26 51.68 3.61
N ILE A 187 -43.19 51.34 2.73
CA ILE A 187 -42.95 50.72 1.42
C ILE A 187 -43.21 51.76 0.34
N THR A 188 -42.28 51.88 -0.61
CA THR A 188 -42.35 52.78 -1.75
C THR A 188 -42.19 52.03 -3.06
N TYR A 189 -42.74 52.61 -4.13
CA TYR A 189 -42.56 52.18 -5.52
C TYR A 189 -42.02 53.36 -6.34
N ASN A 190 -41.02 53.10 -7.18
CA ASN A 190 -40.24 54.11 -7.90
C ASN A 190 -39.61 55.17 -6.99
N GLY A 191 -39.31 54.84 -5.73
CA GLY A 191 -38.68 55.73 -4.74
C GLY A 191 -39.49 56.94 -4.25
N VAL A 192 -40.55 57.36 -4.94
CA VAL A 192 -41.35 58.56 -4.59
C VAL A 192 -42.78 58.26 -4.13
N ASN A 193 -43.34 57.11 -4.52
CA ASN A 193 -44.72 56.76 -4.20
C ASN A 193 -44.76 55.80 -3.01
N THR A 194 -45.09 56.27 -1.81
CA THR A 194 -45.41 55.36 -0.69
C THR A 194 -46.69 54.59 -1.03
N ILE A 195 -46.63 53.26 -1.10
CA ILE A 195 -47.78 52.39 -1.43
C ILE A 195 -48.38 51.71 -0.19
N GLY A 196 -47.65 51.66 0.92
CA GLY A 196 -48.11 51.04 2.16
C GLY A 196 -47.07 51.07 3.28
N SER A 197 -47.35 50.33 4.35
CA SER A 197 -46.46 50.14 5.50
C SER A 197 -46.58 48.74 6.07
N PHE A 198 -45.49 48.19 6.62
CA PHE A 198 -45.44 46.80 7.12
C PHE A 198 -45.07 46.66 8.59
N THR A 199 -45.47 45.53 9.18
CA THR A 199 -45.15 45.08 10.54
C THR A 199 -45.01 43.55 10.57
N GLY A 200 -44.38 42.99 11.61
CA GLY A 200 -44.14 41.55 11.73
C GLY A 200 -43.02 41.04 10.83
N GLY A 201 -43.04 39.74 10.48
CA GLY A 201 -42.02 39.09 9.64
C GLY A 201 -40.85 38.45 10.41
N THR A 202 -40.92 38.39 11.74
CA THR A 202 -39.89 37.77 12.60
C THR A 202 -40.44 36.53 13.28
N GLY A 203 -39.84 35.37 13.01
CA GLY A 203 -40.33 34.07 13.47
C GLY A 203 -41.77 33.82 13.01
N THR A 204 -42.58 33.27 13.90
CA THR A 204 -44.01 32.98 13.66
C THR A 204 -44.92 34.23 13.58
N THR A 205 -44.39 35.46 13.59
CA THR A 205 -45.21 36.67 13.44
C THR A 205 -45.48 37.01 11.96
N PRO A 206 -46.74 37.05 11.49
CA PRO A 206 -47.06 37.34 10.10
C PRO A 206 -46.49 38.67 9.60
N LEU A 207 -45.83 38.66 8.44
CA LEU A 207 -45.48 39.87 7.71
C LEU A 207 -46.78 40.51 7.20
N THR A 208 -47.22 41.58 7.87
CA THR A 208 -48.51 42.23 7.62
C THR A 208 -48.27 43.60 7.03
N ILE A 209 -48.70 43.78 5.78
CA ILE A 209 -48.59 45.00 4.98
C ILE A 209 -49.98 45.63 4.89
N THR A 210 -50.10 46.91 5.28
CA THR A 210 -51.30 47.72 5.08
C THR A 210 -51.06 48.68 3.92
N PHE A 211 -52.00 48.70 2.97
CA PHE A 211 -51.92 49.48 1.75
C PHE A 211 -52.59 50.85 1.89
N ASN A 212 -52.27 51.76 0.97
CA ASN A 212 -52.94 53.05 0.84
C ASN A 212 -53.52 53.22 -0.58
N ALA A 213 -54.25 54.33 -0.80
CA ALA A 213 -54.93 54.64 -2.06
C ALA A 213 -54.04 54.73 -3.32
N ILE A 214 -52.71 54.62 -3.23
CA ILE A 214 -51.79 54.57 -4.38
C ILE A 214 -51.49 53.12 -4.80
N ALA A 215 -51.69 52.11 -3.94
CA ALA A 215 -51.40 50.71 -4.23
C ALA A 215 -52.30 50.16 -5.37
N GLN A 216 -51.76 50.11 -6.59
CA GLN A 216 -52.40 49.49 -7.75
C GLN A 216 -52.14 47.98 -7.78
N PRO A 217 -53.01 47.15 -8.40
CA PRO A 217 -52.83 45.70 -8.45
C PRO A 217 -51.44 45.27 -8.96
N TRP A 218 -50.95 45.89 -10.03
CA TRP A 218 -49.62 45.63 -10.57
C TRP A 218 -48.49 46.01 -9.58
N MET A 219 -48.60 47.11 -8.84
CA MET A 219 -47.63 47.43 -7.77
C MET A 219 -47.63 46.38 -6.66
N VAL A 220 -48.78 45.76 -6.36
CA VAL A 220 -48.89 44.66 -5.40
C VAL A 220 -48.24 43.39 -5.93
N SER A 221 -48.34 43.10 -7.24
CA SER A 221 -47.53 42.04 -7.89
C SER A 221 -46.02 42.26 -7.70
N TYR A 222 -45.49 43.45 -8.03
CA TYR A 222 -44.06 43.77 -7.81
C TYR A 222 -43.66 43.71 -6.31
N LEU A 223 -44.59 43.97 -5.39
CA LEU A 223 -44.32 43.82 -3.96
C LEU A 223 -44.25 42.35 -3.54
N ILE A 224 -45.19 41.50 -3.99
CA ILE A 224 -45.20 40.07 -3.65
C ILE A 224 -43.96 39.35 -4.21
N SER A 225 -43.48 39.71 -5.40
CA SER A 225 -42.22 39.17 -5.95
C SER A 225 -40.95 39.64 -5.22
N ASN A 226 -41.07 40.59 -4.29
CA ASN A 226 -40.00 41.03 -3.41
C ASN A 226 -40.12 40.49 -1.97
N ILE A 227 -41.07 39.58 -1.68
CA ILE A 227 -41.17 38.97 -0.35
C ILE A 227 -40.24 37.75 -0.28
N THR A 228 -39.26 37.80 0.62
CA THR A 228 -38.19 36.81 0.77
C THR A 228 -38.28 36.05 2.10
N PHE A 229 -37.73 34.85 2.09
CA PHE A 229 -37.50 34.00 3.26
C PHE A 229 -36.00 33.96 3.61
N ALA A 230 -35.69 33.89 4.89
CA ALA A 230 -34.42 33.36 5.39
C ALA A 230 -34.65 32.59 6.70
N ASN A 231 -33.67 31.80 7.14
CA ASN A 231 -33.61 31.22 8.49
C ASN A 231 -32.31 31.69 9.17
N VAL A 232 -32.23 31.62 10.51
CA VAL A 232 -31.05 32.04 11.31
C VAL A 232 -30.63 31.01 12.37
N SER A 233 -30.94 29.75 12.12
CA SER A 233 -30.52 28.60 12.94
C SER A 233 -29.36 27.90 12.24
N GLU A 234 -28.25 27.76 12.94
CA GLU A 234 -27.16 26.84 12.59
C GLU A 234 -27.64 25.41 12.99
N SER A 235 -28.20 24.65 12.05
CA SER A 235 -29.08 23.46 12.16
C SER A 235 -30.60 23.77 12.04
N PRO A 236 -31.10 24.10 10.83
CA PRO A 236 -32.50 24.42 10.59
C PRO A 236 -33.35 23.16 10.32
N SER A 237 -34.51 23.06 10.99
CA SER A 237 -35.45 21.97 10.70
C SER A 237 -35.82 21.92 9.21
N THR A 238 -35.58 20.77 8.57
CA THR A 238 -35.76 20.55 7.12
C THR A 238 -37.23 20.39 6.69
N ALA A 239 -38.17 20.34 7.64
CA ALA A 239 -39.59 20.15 7.37
C ALA A 239 -40.20 21.28 6.52
N THR A 240 -40.70 20.94 5.33
CA THR A 240 -41.27 21.88 4.34
C THR A 240 -42.23 22.89 4.97
N ARG A 241 -41.93 24.19 4.80
CA ARG A 241 -42.76 25.30 5.26
C ARG A 241 -43.89 25.55 4.27
N THR A 242 -45.12 25.68 4.75
CA THR A 242 -46.26 26.12 3.92
C THR A 242 -46.58 27.57 4.24
N ILE A 243 -46.29 28.47 3.31
CA ILE A 243 -46.41 29.93 3.46
C ILE A 243 -47.68 30.40 2.73
N GLN A 244 -48.60 31.01 3.47
CA GLN A 244 -49.84 31.57 2.93
C GLN A 244 -49.71 33.09 2.74
N PHE A 245 -50.10 33.55 1.55
CA PHE A 245 -50.30 34.95 1.19
C PHE A 245 -51.80 35.21 1.18
N THR A 246 -52.29 36.10 2.04
CA THR A 246 -53.70 36.51 2.12
C THR A 246 -53.81 37.98 1.74
N LEU A 247 -54.57 38.27 0.69
CA LEU A 247 -54.77 39.60 0.13
C LEU A 247 -56.23 40.04 0.29
N THR A 248 -56.43 41.27 0.74
CA THR A 248 -57.72 41.89 1.03
C THR A 248 -57.74 43.29 0.41
N ASP A 249 -58.76 43.61 -0.38
CA ASP A 249 -58.93 44.86 -1.15
C ASP A 249 -59.03 46.12 -0.28
N GLY A 250 -59.82 46.06 0.79
CA GLY A 250 -60.14 47.19 1.68
C GLY A 250 -61.62 47.54 1.74
N ASP A 251 -62.44 47.08 0.79
CA ASP A 251 -63.90 47.17 0.86
C ASP A 251 -64.54 45.94 1.55
N GLY A 252 -63.89 44.77 1.48
CA GLY A 252 -64.18 43.59 2.30
C GLY A 252 -64.03 42.23 1.62
N GLY A 253 -63.60 42.17 0.36
CA GLY A 253 -63.24 40.91 -0.30
C GLY A 253 -61.87 40.40 0.17
N SER A 254 -61.63 39.09 0.03
CA SER A 254 -60.35 38.50 0.42
C SER A 254 -60.05 37.20 -0.31
N THR A 255 -58.78 36.99 -0.64
CA THR A 255 -58.27 35.78 -1.30
C THR A 255 -57.00 35.29 -0.60
N SER A 256 -56.65 34.02 -0.81
CA SER A 256 -55.41 33.44 -0.27
C SER A 256 -54.80 32.41 -1.22
N ALA A 257 -53.48 32.44 -1.36
CA ALA A 257 -52.68 31.48 -2.10
C ALA A 257 -51.51 30.97 -1.24
N THR A 258 -51.03 29.76 -1.50
CA THR A 258 -49.97 29.11 -0.70
C THR A 258 -48.77 28.70 -1.54
N LYS A 259 -47.57 28.84 -0.95
CA LYS A 259 -46.30 28.35 -1.49
C LYS A 259 -45.63 27.42 -0.49
N ASN A 260 -45.06 26.32 -1.00
CA ASN A 260 -44.22 25.44 -0.21
C ASN A 260 -42.76 25.82 -0.42
N LEU A 261 -42.01 25.90 0.68
CA LEU A 261 -40.59 26.20 0.72
C LEU A 261 -39.89 25.04 1.46
N THR A 262 -38.89 24.44 0.85
CA THR A 262 -38.00 23.47 1.52
C THR A 262 -36.81 24.19 2.16
N VAL A 263 -36.27 23.61 3.22
CA VAL A 263 -35.03 24.07 3.86
C VAL A 263 -34.06 22.91 3.91
N SER A 264 -32.82 23.12 3.50
CA SER A 264 -31.71 22.17 3.66
C SER A 264 -30.72 22.70 4.69
N ALA A 265 -30.27 21.81 5.57
CA ALA A 265 -29.09 22.04 6.40
C ALA A 265 -27.80 21.86 5.57
N ILE A 266 -26.66 22.29 6.10
CA ILE A 266 -25.31 22.05 5.57
C ILE A 266 -24.48 21.43 6.70
N ASN A 267 -23.83 20.29 6.44
CA ASN A 267 -22.99 19.60 7.41
C ASN A 267 -21.79 20.47 7.83
N ASP A 268 -21.76 20.89 9.09
CA ASP A 268 -20.60 21.52 9.72
C ASP A 268 -19.56 20.46 10.17
N ALA A 269 -18.34 20.88 10.52
CA ALA A 269 -17.29 19.97 10.96
C ALA A 269 -17.30 19.77 12.50
N PRO A 270 -16.91 18.57 13.01
CA PRO A 270 -16.78 18.33 14.44
C PRO A 270 -15.84 19.34 15.11
N THR A 271 -16.11 19.64 16.38
CA THR A 271 -15.28 20.59 17.16
C THR A 271 -14.66 19.94 18.40
N LEU A 272 -13.41 20.31 18.70
CA LEU A 272 -12.73 19.95 19.95
C LEU A 272 -13.28 20.82 21.10
N VAL A 273 -14.00 20.18 22.02
CA VAL A 273 -14.69 20.79 23.16
C VAL A 273 -13.87 20.72 24.44
N THR A 274 -13.06 19.67 24.61
CA THR A 274 -12.25 19.45 25.81
C THR A 274 -11.04 18.60 25.49
N GLU A 275 -9.85 19.23 25.58
CA GLU A 275 -8.54 18.59 25.39
C GLU A 275 -8.39 17.31 26.25
N ILE A 276 -7.79 16.28 25.66
CA ILE A 276 -7.43 15.02 26.30
C ILE A 276 -6.17 15.29 27.15
N ALA A 277 -6.28 15.11 28.46
CA ALA A 277 -5.13 15.28 29.35
C ALA A 277 -4.09 14.18 29.13
N ASP A 278 -2.80 14.54 29.25
CA ASP A 278 -1.67 13.61 29.20
C ASP A 278 -1.86 12.42 30.15
N GLN A 279 -1.44 11.25 29.69
CA GLN A 279 -1.62 9.97 30.37
C GLN A 279 -0.28 9.37 30.79
N THR A 280 -0.31 8.52 31.82
CA THR A 280 0.87 7.77 32.26
C THR A 280 0.57 6.28 32.26
N ALA A 281 1.40 5.51 31.58
CA ALA A 281 1.46 4.06 31.71
C ALA A 281 2.69 3.64 32.53
N THR A 282 2.76 2.37 32.84
CA THR A 282 3.93 1.72 33.42
C THR A 282 4.06 0.38 32.71
N GLU A 283 5.27 -0.03 32.37
CA GLU A 283 5.45 -1.30 31.68
C GLU A 283 5.06 -2.52 32.52
N ASP A 284 4.80 -3.63 31.84
CA ASP A 284 4.19 -4.88 32.33
C ASP A 284 2.83 -4.70 33.03
N THR A 285 2.32 -3.47 33.09
CA THR A 285 1.05 -3.11 33.70
C THR A 285 0.04 -2.82 32.60
N ALA A 286 -1.12 -3.48 32.67
CA ALA A 286 -2.20 -3.24 31.72
C ALA A 286 -2.71 -1.79 31.80
N PHE A 287 -2.40 -1.01 30.76
CA PHE A 287 -2.91 0.33 30.54
C PHE A 287 -4.34 0.24 29.99
N SER A 288 -5.24 1.05 30.52
CA SER A 288 -6.61 1.20 30.02
C SER A 288 -7.08 2.63 30.25
N PHE A 289 -7.47 3.33 29.19
CA PHE A 289 -7.90 4.72 29.21
C PHE A 289 -9.09 4.94 28.28
N VAL A 290 -10.15 5.59 28.79
CA VAL A 290 -11.35 5.91 28.02
C VAL A 290 -11.32 7.41 27.68
N VAL A 291 -11.34 7.74 26.40
CA VAL A 291 -11.44 9.13 25.93
C VAL A 291 -12.77 9.72 26.45
N PRO A 292 -12.78 10.93 27.06
CA PRO A 292 -14.01 11.53 27.56
C PRO A 292 -15.08 11.67 26.48
N ALA A 293 -16.31 11.25 26.78
CA ALA A 293 -17.46 11.31 25.86
C ALA A 293 -17.95 12.75 25.53
N ASN A 294 -17.17 13.76 25.92
CA ASN A 294 -17.38 15.18 25.62
C ASN A 294 -16.11 15.87 25.10
N THR A 295 -15.08 15.11 24.69
CA THR A 295 -13.86 15.67 24.06
C THR A 295 -14.21 16.36 22.74
N PHE A 296 -15.08 15.76 21.93
CA PHE A 296 -15.57 16.35 20.69
C PHE A 296 -17.09 16.51 20.71
N SER A 297 -17.63 17.47 19.98
CA SER A 297 -19.06 17.54 19.65
C SER A 297 -19.28 18.15 18.28
N ASP A 298 -20.35 17.71 17.63
CA ASP A 298 -20.91 18.39 16.48
C ASP A 298 -21.99 19.41 16.87
N VAL A 299 -22.32 20.30 15.93
CA VAL A 299 -23.50 21.17 15.98
C VAL A 299 -24.70 20.52 15.29
N ASP A 300 -24.46 19.63 14.31
CA ASP A 300 -25.53 18.96 13.59
C ASP A 300 -26.26 17.90 14.43
N ALA A 301 -27.59 18.04 14.48
CA ALA A 301 -28.42 17.41 15.51
C ALA A 301 -28.72 15.91 15.29
N ASP A 302 -28.45 15.39 14.09
CA ASP A 302 -28.66 13.98 13.73
C ASP A 302 -27.33 13.21 13.55
N ASP A 303 -26.17 13.86 13.75
CA ASP A 303 -24.87 13.33 13.34
C ASP A 303 -24.20 12.41 14.38
N VAL A 304 -23.43 11.43 13.89
CA VAL A 304 -22.91 10.31 14.69
C VAL A 304 -21.39 10.21 14.51
N LEU A 305 -20.67 10.90 15.40
CA LEU A 305 -19.21 10.92 15.40
C LEU A 305 -18.63 9.49 15.49
N THR A 306 -17.81 9.15 14.50
CA THR A 306 -16.95 7.97 14.50
C THR A 306 -15.55 8.36 15.00
N TYR A 307 -14.78 7.40 15.52
CA TYR A 307 -13.51 7.68 16.19
C TYR A 307 -12.39 6.77 15.70
N SER A 308 -11.22 7.36 15.45
CA SER A 308 -9.97 6.66 15.17
C SER A 308 -8.84 7.20 16.05
N ALA A 309 -7.72 6.47 16.09
CA ALA A 309 -6.52 6.92 16.79
C ALA A 309 -5.25 6.46 16.04
N THR A 310 -4.30 7.38 15.94
CA THR A 310 -2.98 7.22 15.30
C THR A 310 -1.92 7.85 16.19
N LEU A 311 -0.66 7.82 15.75
CA LEU A 311 0.37 8.69 16.31
C LEU A 311 0.22 10.13 15.77
N ALA A 312 0.86 11.10 16.42
CA ALA A 312 0.77 12.51 16.02
C ALA A 312 1.28 12.79 14.59
N ASP A 313 2.08 11.89 14.03
CA ASP A 313 2.62 11.88 12.66
C ASP A 313 1.85 10.95 11.71
N ASP A 314 0.64 10.53 12.09
CA ASP A 314 -0.26 9.63 11.36
C ASP A 314 0.21 8.18 11.16
N ASN A 315 1.33 7.80 11.75
CA ASN A 315 1.72 6.39 11.82
C ASN A 315 0.72 5.56 12.66
N PRO A 316 0.55 4.25 12.37
CA PRO A 316 -0.26 3.36 13.18
C PRO A 316 0.17 3.32 14.65
N LEU A 317 -0.78 3.05 15.55
CA LEU A 317 -0.44 2.80 16.96
C LEU A 317 0.51 1.59 17.08
N PRO A 318 1.52 1.63 17.95
CA PRO A 318 2.41 0.49 18.17
C PRO A 318 1.62 -0.70 18.69
N GLY A 319 1.90 -1.92 18.21
CA GLY A 319 1.03 -3.10 18.38
C GLY A 319 0.72 -3.55 19.83
N TRP A 320 1.35 -2.96 20.85
CA TRP A 320 0.97 -3.15 22.25
C TRP A 320 -0.24 -2.29 22.68
N LEU A 321 -0.58 -1.22 21.94
CA LEU A 321 -1.60 -0.22 22.27
C LEU A 321 -2.73 -0.25 21.23
N THR A 322 -3.89 -0.73 21.65
CA THR A 322 -5.09 -0.85 20.78
C THR A 322 -6.13 0.21 21.14
N PHE A 323 -6.83 0.77 20.15
CA PHE A 323 -7.95 1.68 20.36
C PHE A 323 -9.27 1.06 19.88
N ASN A 324 -10.27 1.00 20.76
CA ASN A 324 -11.59 0.48 20.43
C ASN A 324 -12.55 1.62 20.09
N ALA A 325 -12.77 1.86 18.79
CA ALA A 325 -13.63 2.91 18.25
C ALA A 325 -15.09 2.90 18.74
N ALA A 326 -15.62 1.75 19.19
CA ALA A 326 -17.00 1.63 19.68
C ALA A 326 -17.16 1.90 21.20
N THR A 327 -16.04 2.03 21.93
CA THR A 327 -16.01 2.30 23.38
C THR A 327 -15.05 3.44 23.74
N HIS A 328 -14.43 4.06 22.73
CA HIS A 328 -13.40 5.10 22.81
C HIS A 328 -12.27 4.74 23.80
N THR A 329 -11.95 3.46 23.92
CA THR A 329 -11.05 2.94 24.95
C THR A 329 -9.73 2.46 24.35
N PHE A 330 -8.63 3.09 24.78
CA PHE A 330 -7.28 2.56 24.63
C PHE A 330 -7.04 1.43 25.62
N ASN A 331 -6.48 0.30 25.16
CA ASN A 331 -6.04 -0.80 26.01
C ASN A 331 -4.70 -1.35 25.52
N GLY A 332 -3.80 -1.69 26.44
CA GLY A 332 -2.50 -2.24 26.08
C GLY A 332 -1.67 -2.70 27.27
N THR A 333 -0.51 -3.28 27.02
CA THR A 333 0.53 -3.53 28.05
C THR A 333 1.88 -3.23 27.41
N PRO A 334 2.50 -2.06 27.71
CA PRO A 334 3.80 -1.73 27.17
C PRO A 334 4.90 -2.60 27.82
N ASN A 335 5.98 -2.83 27.07
CA ASN A 335 7.20 -3.49 27.54
C ASN A 335 8.41 -2.53 27.50
N ASN A 336 9.60 -3.03 27.84
CA ASN A 336 10.81 -2.20 27.94
C ASN A 336 11.32 -1.60 26.61
N ALA A 337 10.88 -2.12 25.46
CA ALA A 337 11.09 -1.44 24.17
C ALA A 337 10.09 -0.28 23.92
N ASN A 338 9.23 0.04 24.90
CA ASN A 338 8.20 1.07 24.82
C ASN A 338 8.33 2.15 25.92
N VAL A 339 9.32 2.04 26.81
CA VAL A 339 9.61 3.05 27.84
C VAL A 339 10.03 4.38 27.18
N GLY A 340 9.38 5.48 27.56
CA GLY A 340 9.54 6.78 26.92
C GLY A 340 8.23 7.57 26.86
N SER A 341 8.05 8.38 25.82
CA SER A 341 6.84 9.17 25.58
C SER A 341 6.30 8.91 24.17
N LEU A 342 4.97 8.78 24.06
CA LEU A 342 4.26 8.55 22.82
C LEU A 342 3.19 9.64 22.64
N ASN A 343 3.26 10.43 21.56
CA ASN A 343 2.23 11.43 21.26
C ASN A 343 1.11 10.77 20.48
N VAL A 344 -0.02 10.51 21.14
CA VAL A 344 -1.17 9.78 20.59
C VAL A 344 -2.22 10.77 20.11
N LYS A 345 -2.61 10.66 18.84
CA LYS A 345 -3.67 11.45 18.23
C LYS A 345 -4.99 10.69 18.26
N VAL A 346 -6.06 11.35 18.69
CA VAL A 346 -7.44 10.86 18.55
C VAL A 346 -8.14 11.76 17.54
N THR A 347 -8.82 11.16 16.56
CA THR A 347 -9.60 11.87 15.55
C THR A 347 -11.07 11.47 15.70
N ALA A 348 -11.96 12.46 15.67
CA ALA A 348 -13.40 12.29 15.52
C ALA A 348 -13.81 12.74 14.11
N THR A 349 -14.62 11.91 13.43
CA THR A 349 -15.12 12.15 12.07
C THR A 349 -16.64 12.15 12.08
N ASP A 350 -17.28 13.12 11.43
CA ASP A 350 -18.74 13.15 11.23
C ASP A 350 -19.22 12.06 10.23
N GLY A 351 -20.51 12.07 9.92
CA GLY A 351 -21.13 11.17 8.95
C GLY A 351 -20.81 11.46 7.48
N ASN A 352 -20.11 12.56 7.17
CA ASN A 352 -19.82 13.04 5.81
C ASN A 352 -18.31 13.17 5.50
N GLY A 353 -17.43 12.92 6.47
CA GLY A 353 -15.97 12.86 6.34
C GLY A 353 -15.18 14.04 6.91
N LEU A 354 -15.80 15.07 7.51
CA LEU A 354 -15.06 16.16 8.15
C LEU A 354 -14.58 15.74 9.55
N THR A 355 -13.48 16.34 10.00
CA THR A 355 -12.77 15.87 11.21
C THR A 355 -12.34 16.97 12.16
N ALA A 356 -12.30 16.62 13.44
CA ALA A 356 -11.44 17.26 14.43
C ALA A 356 -10.53 16.21 15.09
N SER A 357 -9.36 16.64 15.55
CA SER A 357 -8.43 15.77 16.28
C SER A 357 -7.79 16.49 17.46
N ASP A 358 -7.22 15.71 18.36
CA ASP A 358 -6.48 16.17 19.54
C ASP A 358 -5.33 15.20 19.85
N VAL A 359 -4.29 15.68 20.53
CA VAL A 359 -3.04 14.94 20.78
C VAL A 359 -2.61 15.05 22.24
N PHE A 360 -2.43 13.91 22.90
CA PHE A 360 -1.95 13.82 24.29
C PHE A 360 -0.63 13.07 24.39
N GLU A 361 0.21 13.41 25.36
CA GLU A 361 1.41 12.64 25.69
C GLU A 361 1.03 11.42 26.53
N LEU A 362 1.41 10.22 26.09
CA LEU A 362 1.38 9.00 26.88
C LEU A 362 2.81 8.68 27.33
N ALA A 363 3.13 8.97 28.59
CA ALA A 363 4.44 8.67 29.18
C ALA A 363 4.45 7.26 29.80
N ILE A 364 5.32 6.38 29.31
CA ILE A 364 5.52 5.01 29.78
C ILE A 364 6.71 4.98 30.74
N ALA A 365 6.44 4.69 32.02
CA ALA A 365 7.46 4.55 33.05
C ALA A 365 8.05 3.12 33.11
N ASN A 366 9.37 3.04 33.34
CA ASN A 366 10.13 1.80 33.51
C ASN A 366 9.79 1.14 34.89
N THR A 367 9.54 -0.16 34.88
CA THR A 367 9.55 -1.06 36.03
C THR A 367 10.84 -1.86 35.97
N ASN A 368 11.76 -1.61 36.89
CA ASN A 368 13.08 -2.25 36.92
C ASN A 368 12.97 -3.79 36.82
N ASP A 369 13.47 -4.34 35.73
CA ASP A 369 13.44 -5.77 35.44
C ASP A 369 14.59 -6.52 36.14
N ALA A 370 14.68 -7.85 36.03
CA ALA A 370 15.76 -8.62 36.65
C ALA A 370 16.88 -8.97 35.64
N PRO A 371 18.17 -8.72 35.96
CA PRO A 371 19.27 -9.07 35.05
C PRO A 371 19.36 -10.58 34.79
N THR A 372 20.02 -10.93 33.68
CA THR A 372 20.09 -12.28 33.12
C THR A 372 21.54 -12.73 32.87
N VAL A 373 21.77 -14.04 32.78
CA VAL A 373 23.05 -14.60 32.32
C VAL A 373 22.99 -14.73 30.80
N ALA A 374 23.79 -13.93 30.09
CA ALA A 374 23.87 -13.98 28.63
C ALA A 374 24.90 -15.00 28.14
N ASN A 375 26.00 -15.18 28.88
CA ASN A 375 27.06 -16.15 28.56
C ASN A 375 27.62 -16.72 29.86
N THR A 376 27.75 -18.05 29.96
CA THR A 376 28.30 -18.71 31.14
C THR A 376 29.83 -18.54 31.25
N ILE A 377 30.31 -18.49 32.49
CA ILE A 377 31.73 -18.37 32.82
C ILE A 377 32.37 -19.76 32.74
N ALA A 378 33.34 -19.93 31.85
CA ALA A 378 34.12 -21.17 31.76
C ALA A 378 35.00 -21.39 33.01
N ASP A 379 35.17 -22.65 33.42
CA ASP A 379 36.08 -23.05 34.50
C ASP A 379 37.50 -22.50 34.33
N GLN A 380 38.13 -22.15 35.45
CA GLN A 380 39.42 -21.47 35.52
C GLN A 380 40.46 -22.31 36.27
N THR A 381 41.73 -22.13 35.92
CA THR A 381 42.86 -22.74 36.63
C THR A 381 43.85 -21.69 37.13
N ALA A 382 44.46 -21.98 38.27
CA ALA A 382 45.52 -21.19 38.89
C ALA A 382 46.66 -22.12 39.33
N THR A 383 47.85 -21.56 39.48
CA THR A 383 49.01 -22.27 40.03
C THR A 383 49.50 -21.51 41.25
N GLU A 384 49.76 -22.20 42.36
CA GLU A 384 50.24 -21.55 43.59
C GLU A 384 51.59 -20.87 43.41
N ASP A 385 51.87 -19.89 44.28
CA ASP A 385 52.99 -18.96 44.21
C ASP A 385 53.09 -18.13 42.90
N THR A 386 52.15 -18.33 41.97
CA THR A 386 51.97 -17.50 40.76
C THR A 386 50.76 -16.57 40.89
N THR A 387 50.81 -15.40 40.24
CA THR A 387 49.74 -14.40 40.37
C THR A 387 48.59 -14.68 39.40
N PHE A 388 47.53 -15.30 39.92
CA PHE A 388 46.27 -15.49 39.20
C PHE A 388 45.58 -14.14 38.91
N ASN A 389 45.11 -13.96 37.67
CA ASN A 389 44.30 -12.82 37.24
C ASN A 389 43.27 -13.30 36.19
N PHE A 390 41.98 -13.13 36.46
CA PHE A 390 40.89 -13.44 35.55
C PHE A 390 39.88 -12.29 35.56
N THR A 391 39.49 -11.79 34.39
CA THR A 391 38.49 -10.71 34.25
C THR A 391 37.23 -11.27 33.61
N LEU A 392 36.07 -10.98 34.19
CA LEU A 392 34.78 -11.39 33.65
C LEU A 392 34.59 -10.83 32.23
N PRO A 393 34.17 -11.65 31.26
CA PRO A 393 33.73 -11.17 29.95
C PRO A 393 32.60 -10.14 30.10
N ALA A 394 32.68 -9.04 29.35
CA ALA A 394 31.72 -7.94 29.42
C ALA A 394 30.28 -8.33 29.00
N ASN A 395 30.13 -9.49 28.36
CA ASN A 395 28.88 -10.09 27.90
C ASN A 395 28.40 -11.28 28.75
N THR A 396 28.96 -11.48 29.96
CA THR A 396 28.54 -12.57 30.88
C THR A 396 27.12 -12.36 31.38
N PHE A 397 26.80 -11.13 31.79
CA PHE A 397 25.50 -10.74 32.33
C PHE A 397 24.94 -9.57 31.52
N SER A 398 23.64 -9.63 31.25
CA SER A 398 22.88 -8.59 30.54
C SER A 398 21.74 -8.08 31.41
N ASP A 399 21.39 -6.81 31.21
CA ASP A 399 20.17 -6.21 31.72
C ASP A 399 19.37 -5.65 30.54
N VAL A 400 18.06 -5.58 30.68
CA VAL A 400 17.17 -5.01 29.67
C VAL A 400 16.86 -3.53 29.98
N ASP A 401 16.93 -3.15 31.27
CA ASP A 401 16.66 -1.79 31.75
C ASP A 401 17.58 -0.75 31.10
N ALA A 402 16.99 0.24 30.40
CA ALA A 402 17.70 1.23 29.60
C ALA A 402 18.37 2.33 30.45
N GLY A 403 19.41 1.97 31.20
CA GLY A 403 20.24 2.91 31.98
C GLY A 403 20.81 2.34 33.29
N ASN A 404 20.44 1.12 33.67
CA ASN A 404 20.95 0.48 34.88
C ASN A 404 22.41 0.01 34.68
N ASN A 405 23.30 0.51 35.55
CA ASN A 405 24.71 0.09 35.57
C ASN A 405 24.87 -1.13 36.48
N LEU A 406 25.02 -2.31 35.89
CA LEU A 406 25.29 -3.54 36.64
C LEU A 406 26.49 -3.41 37.57
N THR A 407 26.26 -3.68 38.85
CA THR A 407 27.28 -3.81 39.88
C THR A 407 27.55 -5.29 40.13
N TYR A 408 28.83 -5.67 40.20
CA TYR A 408 29.22 -7.07 40.37
C TYR A 408 29.82 -7.33 41.74
N SER A 409 29.52 -8.49 42.30
CA SER A 409 30.14 -9.05 43.51
C SER A 409 30.43 -10.54 43.32
N ALA A 410 31.18 -11.14 44.24
CA ALA A 410 31.48 -12.57 44.17
C ALA A 410 31.60 -13.21 45.55
N THR A 411 31.13 -14.45 45.66
CA THR A 411 31.20 -15.30 46.85
C THR A 411 31.62 -16.71 46.45
N LEU A 412 31.82 -17.61 47.42
CA LEU A 412 31.71 -19.04 47.16
C LEU A 412 30.23 -19.41 46.90
N GLU A 413 29.98 -20.51 46.20
CA GLU A 413 28.64 -21.04 45.91
C GLU A 413 27.74 -21.11 47.15
N ASN A 414 28.31 -21.54 48.29
CA ASN A 414 27.62 -21.66 49.57
C ASN A 414 27.41 -20.33 50.32
N GLY A 415 27.66 -19.19 49.67
CA GLY A 415 27.46 -17.84 50.22
C GLY A 415 28.56 -17.35 51.18
N ASN A 416 29.61 -18.14 51.41
CA ASN A 416 30.76 -17.67 52.19
C ASN A 416 31.60 -16.65 51.39
N PRO A 417 32.33 -15.75 52.06
CA PRO A 417 33.29 -14.86 51.39
C PRO A 417 34.37 -15.66 50.66
N LEU A 418 34.97 -15.03 49.64
CA LEU A 418 36.10 -15.60 48.90
C LEU A 418 37.29 -15.94 49.84
N PRO A 419 38.10 -16.95 49.51
CA PRO A 419 39.35 -17.23 50.22
C PRO A 419 40.24 -15.98 50.31
N SER A 420 40.94 -15.77 51.44
CA SER A 420 41.65 -14.52 51.71
C SER A 420 42.84 -14.21 50.77
N TRP A 421 43.25 -15.16 49.92
CA TRP A 421 44.25 -14.97 48.88
C TRP A 421 43.65 -14.42 47.56
N LEU A 422 42.34 -14.58 47.35
CA LEU A 422 41.61 -14.26 46.13
C LEU A 422 40.69 -13.05 46.35
N THR A 423 40.99 -11.97 45.64
CA THR A 423 40.22 -10.72 45.70
C THR A 423 39.43 -10.50 44.43
N PHE A 424 38.22 -9.95 44.54
CA PHE A 424 37.41 -9.51 43.40
C PHE A 424 37.15 -8.00 43.53
N ASN A 425 37.42 -7.23 42.47
CA ASN A 425 37.37 -5.77 42.49
C ASN A 425 36.10 -5.17 41.83
N GLY A 426 35.17 -6.01 41.38
CA GLY A 426 34.00 -5.60 40.58
C GLY A 426 34.07 -5.98 39.10
N THR A 427 35.25 -6.37 38.57
CA THR A 427 35.38 -6.94 37.21
C THR A 427 36.38 -8.09 37.14
N THR A 428 37.39 -8.06 38.00
CA THR A 428 38.59 -8.90 37.94
C THR A 428 38.82 -9.61 39.27
N PHE A 429 38.95 -10.92 39.18
CA PHE A 429 39.51 -11.78 40.22
C PHE A 429 41.04 -11.71 40.13
N SER A 430 41.71 -11.44 41.25
CA SER A 430 43.18 -11.42 41.31
C SER A 430 43.69 -11.87 42.67
N GLY A 431 44.84 -12.54 42.66
CA GLY A 431 45.45 -13.10 43.88
C GLY A 431 46.76 -13.82 43.62
N THR A 432 47.32 -14.43 44.66
CA THR A 432 48.41 -15.41 44.55
C THR A 432 48.09 -16.51 45.55
N PRO A 433 47.71 -17.72 45.10
CA PRO A 433 47.42 -18.82 46.00
C PRO A 433 48.71 -19.26 46.68
N THR A 434 48.59 -19.68 47.94
CA THR A 434 49.64 -20.41 48.66
C THR A 434 49.26 -21.89 48.75
N ASN A 435 50.20 -22.74 49.16
CA ASN A 435 49.96 -24.17 49.33
C ASN A 435 48.82 -24.56 50.30
N ASP A 436 48.47 -23.71 51.27
CA ASP A 436 47.22 -23.83 52.06
C ASP A 436 45.93 -23.65 51.21
N ASN A 437 46.02 -23.50 49.89
CA ASN A 437 44.94 -23.12 48.99
C ASN A 437 44.80 -24.02 47.75
N VAL A 438 45.54 -25.14 47.65
CA VAL A 438 45.41 -26.14 46.58
C VAL A 438 44.02 -26.78 46.59
N GLY A 439 43.45 -27.03 45.41
CA GLY A 439 42.13 -27.64 45.23
C GLY A 439 41.15 -26.75 44.46
N SER A 440 39.88 -27.18 44.41
CA SER A 440 38.83 -26.56 43.60
C SER A 440 37.84 -25.76 44.45
N PHE A 441 37.48 -24.56 43.97
CA PHE A 441 36.52 -23.66 44.59
C PHE A 441 35.41 -23.30 43.60
N ASN A 442 34.15 -23.56 43.95
CA ASN A 442 33.00 -23.11 43.17
C ASN A 442 32.77 -21.61 43.47
N ILE A 443 33.16 -20.76 42.53
CA ILE A 443 33.07 -19.30 42.62
C ILE A 443 31.74 -18.86 42.03
N LYS A 444 30.92 -18.19 42.84
CA LYS A 444 29.66 -17.59 42.43
C LYS A 444 29.87 -16.10 42.13
N ALA A 445 29.87 -15.75 40.84
CA ALA A 445 29.83 -14.36 40.40
C ALA A 445 28.36 -13.88 40.40
N ILE A 446 28.12 -12.65 40.85
CA ILE A 446 26.77 -12.09 41.05
C ILE A 446 26.72 -10.71 40.42
N ALA A 447 25.74 -10.47 39.55
CA ALA A 447 25.42 -9.16 38.97
C ALA A 447 24.14 -8.59 39.60
N SER A 448 24.09 -7.27 39.80
CA SER A 448 22.95 -6.55 40.36
C SER A 448 22.86 -5.13 39.79
N ASP A 449 21.71 -4.85 39.18
CA ASP A 449 21.08 -3.54 38.95
C ASP A 449 21.02 -2.63 40.20
N GLY A 450 20.83 -3.22 41.37
CA GLY A 450 20.58 -2.56 42.65
C GLY A 450 19.24 -2.94 43.32
N THR A 451 18.38 -3.71 42.65
CA THR A 451 17.08 -4.18 43.20
C THR A 451 16.98 -5.71 43.18
N ALA A 452 17.43 -6.35 42.10
CA ALA A 452 17.47 -7.79 41.88
C ALA A 452 18.91 -8.31 41.84
N THR A 453 19.09 -9.62 41.67
CA THR A 453 20.42 -10.23 41.51
C THR A 453 20.35 -11.48 40.64
N VAL A 454 21.25 -11.57 39.66
CA VAL A 454 21.52 -12.81 38.93
C VAL A 454 22.93 -13.30 39.22
N SER A 455 23.20 -14.58 38.99
CA SER A 455 24.49 -15.17 39.32
C SER A 455 24.82 -16.38 38.47
N ASP A 456 26.09 -16.54 38.17
CA ASP A 456 26.65 -17.72 37.52
C ASP A 456 27.78 -18.33 38.39
N ILE A 457 28.07 -19.62 38.18
CA ILE A 457 28.99 -20.39 39.02
C ILE A 457 30.01 -21.10 38.14
N PHE A 458 31.30 -20.84 38.39
CA PHE A 458 32.42 -21.52 37.73
C PHE A 458 33.38 -22.13 38.75
N THR A 459 34.08 -23.18 38.35
CA THR A 459 35.09 -23.86 39.15
C THR A 459 36.44 -23.15 38.97
N LEU A 460 37.08 -22.73 40.05
CA LEU A 460 38.48 -22.31 40.06
C LEU A 460 39.33 -23.38 40.72
N THR A 461 40.23 -24.03 39.96
CA THR A 461 41.12 -25.07 40.48
C THR A 461 42.56 -24.56 40.63
N VAL A 462 43.08 -24.59 41.85
CA VAL A 462 44.47 -24.24 42.21
C VAL A 462 45.35 -25.49 42.18
N VAL A 463 46.49 -25.40 41.49
CA VAL A 463 47.47 -26.48 41.27
C VAL A 463 48.78 -26.21 42.04
N ASN A 464 49.35 -27.25 42.64
CA ASN A 464 50.55 -27.24 43.50
C ASN A 464 51.86 -27.01 42.70
N THR A 465 52.85 -26.36 43.34
CA THR A 465 54.21 -26.08 42.87
C THR A 465 55.22 -26.43 43.99
N ASN A 466 55.93 -27.54 43.83
CA ASN A 466 56.71 -28.21 44.88
C ASN A 466 57.82 -27.36 45.57
N ASP A 467 57.81 -27.31 46.91
CA ASP A 467 58.86 -26.74 47.80
C ASP A 467 59.69 -27.85 48.52
N ALA A 468 60.67 -27.51 49.38
CA ALA A 468 61.76 -28.44 49.77
C ALA A 468 61.85 -28.91 51.27
N PRO A 469 62.16 -30.20 51.54
CA PRO A 469 62.04 -30.82 52.88
C PRO A 469 63.15 -30.56 53.91
N THR A 470 62.81 -30.76 55.19
CA THR A 470 63.70 -30.59 56.36
C THR A 470 63.67 -31.75 57.36
N VAL A 471 64.72 -31.89 58.19
CA VAL A 471 64.77 -32.83 59.33
C VAL A 471 64.21 -32.17 60.59
N ALA A 472 63.29 -32.84 61.27
CA ALA A 472 62.65 -32.38 62.49
C ALA A 472 63.05 -33.18 63.75
N ASN A 473 63.28 -34.50 63.65
CA ASN A 473 63.69 -35.39 64.76
C ASN A 473 64.62 -36.52 64.23
N SER A 474 65.11 -37.42 65.10
CA SER A 474 66.05 -38.50 64.74
C SER A 474 65.54 -39.92 65.06
N ILE A 475 66.04 -40.93 64.34
CA ILE A 475 65.58 -42.33 64.34
C ILE A 475 66.30 -43.18 65.43
N ALA A 476 65.83 -44.41 65.71
CA ALA A 476 66.38 -45.31 66.74
C ALA A 476 66.39 -46.80 66.33
N ASP A 477 67.30 -47.59 66.93
CA ASP A 477 67.66 -48.97 66.56
C ASP A 477 66.58 -50.05 66.80
N GLN A 478 66.61 -51.15 66.03
CA GLN A 478 65.51 -52.13 65.85
C GLN A 478 65.98 -53.61 65.81
N ILE A 479 65.03 -54.57 65.90
CA ILE A 479 65.27 -56.03 65.84
C ILE A 479 64.09 -56.76 65.15
N ALA A 480 64.38 -57.83 64.40
CA ALA A 480 63.47 -58.65 63.59
C ALA A 480 63.54 -60.17 63.90
N ALA A 481 62.53 -60.90 63.42
CA ALA A 481 62.52 -62.34 63.18
C ALA A 481 62.37 -62.61 61.66
N GLU A 482 62.59 -63.84 61.19
CA GLU A 482 62.57 -64.25 59.77
C GLU A 482 61.34 -65.11 59.48
N ASP A 483 60.94 -65.13 58.20
CA ASP A 483 59.68 -65.63 57.64
C ASP A 483 58.44 -65.22 58.49
N THR A 484 58.62 -64.13 59.24
CA THR A 484 57.67 -63.38 60.04
C THR A 484 58.01 -61.93 59.76
N THR A 485 57.00 -61.14 59.37
CA THR A 485 57.27 -59.80 58.83
C THR A 485 57.80 -58.87 59.92
N PHE A 486 59.09 -58.54 59.82
CA PHE A 486 59.63 -57.35 60.45
C PHE A 486 58.97 -56.11 59.85
N ASN A 487 58.48 -55.26 60.73
CA ASN A 487 57.75 -54.06 60.36
C ASN A 487 58.13 -52.95 61.34
N PHE A 488 58.92 -51.99 60.86
CA PHE A 488 59.27 -50.77 61.59
C PHE A 488 58.91 -49.54 60.75
N THR A 489 57.76 -48.95 61.05
CA THR A 489 57.34 -47.66 60.52
C THR A 489 58.12 -46.54 61.20
N LEU A 490 58.72 -45.66 60.40
CA LEU A 490 59.35 -44.43 60.89
C LEU A 490 58.29 -43.53 61.55
N PRO A 491 58.60 -42.87 62.68
CA PRO A 491 57.70 -41.86 63.23
C PRO A 491 57.39 -40.76 62.21
N ALA A 492 56.12 -40.38 62.05
CA ALA A 492 55.67 -39.42 61.03
C ALA A 492 56.18 -37.98 61.23
N ASN A 493 57.03 -37.73 62.23
CA ASN A 493 57.59 -36.43 62.60
C ASN A 493 59.14 -36.39 62.56
N ILE A 494 59.81 -37.37 61.95
CA ILE A 494 61.28 -37.35 61.76
C ILE A 494 61.68 -36.27 60.75
N PHE A 495 60.90 -36.09 59.69
CA PHE A 495 61.09 -35.08 58.65
C PHE A 495 59.80 -34.28 58.47
N ALA A 496 59.90 -33.09 57.87
CA ALA A 496 58.75 -32.23 57.60
C ALA A 496 58.94 -31.44 56.30
N ASP A 497 57.84 -31.30 55.57
CA ASP A 497 57.69 -30.41 54.42
C ASP A 497 56.59 -29.38 54.72
N VAL A 498 56.48 -28.34 53.88
CA VAL A 498 55.39 -27.37 53.91
C VAL A 498 54.23 -27.77 52.98
N ASP A 499 54.51 -28.57 51.94
CA ASP A 499 53.56 -28.89 50.87
C ASP A 499 52.38 -29.79 51.30
N ALA A 500 51.17 -29.43 50.83
CA ALA A 500 49.88 -29.96 51.26
C ALA A 500 49.36 -31.06 50.30
N GLY A 501 50.19 -32.06 50.05
CA GLY A 501 49.85 -33.17 49.15
C GLY A 501 51.05 -33.91 48.58
N ASN A 502 52.21 -33.23 48.53
CA ASN A 502 53.48 -33.86 48.21
C ASN A 502 53.90 -34.80 49.35
N ASN A 503 53.49 -36.05 49.23
CA ASN A 503 53.95 -37.13 50.10
C ASN A 503 55.46 -37.26 49.96
N LEU A 504 56.19 -36.92 51.03
CA LEU A 504 57.62 -37.16 51.10
C LEU A 504 57.92 -38.62 50.73
N THR A 505 58.63 -38.79 49.61
CA THR A 505 59.19 -40.05 49.17
C THR A 505 60.48 -40.26 49.92
N TYR A 506 60.48 -41.21 50.86
CA TYR A 506 61.70 -41.55 51.56
C TYR A 506 62.39 -42.70 50.81
N THR A 507 63.70 -42.65 50.73
CA THR A 507 64.55 -43.76 50.27
C THR A 507 65.47 -44.17 51.42
N ALA A 508 66.02 -45.38 51.35
CA ALA A 508 67.00 -45.82 52.34
C ALA A 508 68.09 -46.68 51.72
N THR A 509 69.28 -46.54 52.27
CA THR A 509 70.50 -47.28 51.90
C THR A 509 71.15 -47.83 53.16
N LEU A 510 72.20 -48.64 53.01
CA LEU A 510 73.16 -48.80 54.09
C LEU A 510 73.92 -47.47 54.32
N GLU A 511 74.48 -47.29 55.53
CA GLU A 511 75.17 -46.05 55.94
C GLU A 511 76.32 -45.63 54.99
N ASN A 512 76.96 -46.61 54.33
CA ASN A 512 78.04 -46.40 53.36
C ASN A 512 77.56 -46.05 51.93
N GLY A 513 76.25 -46.08 51.67
CA GLY A 513 75.64 -45.83 50.36
C GLY A 513 75.35 -47.07 49.50
N ASP A 514 75.66 -48.28 49.98
CA ASP A 514 75.22 -49.51 49.31
C ASP A 514 73.70 -49.70 49.45
N PRO A 515 73.01 -50.40 48.52
CA PRO A 515 71.58 -50.69 48.66
C PRO A 515 71.28 -51.56 49.88
N LEU A 516 70.03 -51.53 50.35
CA LEU A 516 69.57 -52.39 51.45
C LEU A 516 69.72 -53.88 51.09
N PRO A 517 69.89 -54.77 52.09
CA PRO A 517 69.76 -56.21 51.88
C PRO A 517 68.41 -56.53 51.22
N ALA A 518 68.39 -57.40 50.21
CA ALA A 518 67.23 -57.59 49.34
C ALA A 518 65.90 -57.95 50.05
N TRP A 519 65.99 -58.51 51.26
CA TRP A 519 64.84 -58.87 52.10
C TRP A 519 64.25 -57.69 52.89
N LEU A 520 65.07 -56.67 53.16
CA LEU A 520 64.71 -55.49 53.93
C LEU A 520 64.27 -54.42 52.97
N THR A 521 63.01 -54.49 52.53
CA THR A 521 62.45 -53.41 51.72
C THR A 521 62.18 -52.19 52.61
N PHE A 522 62.46 -51.00 52.08
CA PHE A 522 61.98 -49.76 52.66
C PHE A 522 61.00 -49.15 51.66
N ASN A 523 59.72 -49.18 52.00
CA ASN A 523 58.64 -48.73 51.11
C ASN A 523 58.41 -47.21 51.15
N GLY A 524 59.39 -46.46 51.66
CA GLY A 524 59.29 -45.02 51.87
C GLY A 524 58.65 -44.58 53.17
N THR A 525 58.12 -45.45 54.02
CA THR A 525 57.81 -45.06 55.42
C THR A 525 58.13 -46.16 56.42
N THR A 526 58.08 -47.41 55.97
CA THR A 526 58.21 -48.60 56.77
C THR A 526 59.35 -49.46 56.24
N PHE A 527 60.24 -49.85 57.14
CA PHE A 527 61.13 -50.97 56.93
C PHE A 527 60.30 -52.23 57.11
N SER A 528 59.83 -52.75 55.98
CA SER A 528 59.06 -53.98 55.87
C SER A 528 59.94 -55.04 55.25
N GLY A 529 60.23 -56.10 55.99
CA GLY A 529 60.89 -57.26 55.44
C GLY A 529 60.32 -58.49 56.10
N THR A 530 60.00 -59.50 55.31
CA THR A 530 60.02 -60.86 55.79
C THR A 530 61.43 -61.36 55.45
N PRO A 531 62.44 -61.28 56.36
CA PRO A 531 63.74 -61.85 56.07
C PRO A 531 63.56 -63.35 55.86
N THR A 532 64.27 -63.92 54.90
CA THR A 532 64.31 -65.37 54.71
C THR A 532 65.54 -65.97 55.42
N ASN A 533 65.67 -67.29 55.40
CA ASN A 533 66.77 -68.04 56.04
C ASN A 533 68.18 -67.53 55.68
N ASP A 534 68.37 -66.95 54.49
CA ASP A 534 69.64 -66.38 54.03
C ASP A 534 69.98 -65.00 54.66
N ASN A 535 69.21 -64.52 55.66
CA ASN A 535 69.23 -63.11 56.06
C ASN A 535 69.55 -62.82 57.55
N VAL A 536 69.82 -63.86 58.36
CA VAL A 536 70.21 -63.75 59.77
C VAL A 536 71.50 -62.92 59.93
N GLY A 537 71.39 -61.66 60.37
CA GLY A 537 72.52 -60.72 60.40
C GLY A 537 72.25 -59.45 61.21
N SER A 538 73.02 -58.38 60.95
CA SER A 538 72.76 -57.02 61.49
C SER A 538 73.33 -55.93 60.58
N PHE A 539 72.68 -54.77 60.52
CA PHE A 539 72.85 -53.77 59.45
C PHE A 539 72.71 -52.32 59.95
N ASN A 540 73.50 -51.37 59.42
CA ASN A 540 73.36 -49.92 59.64
C ASN A 540 72.68 -49.25 58.44
N ILE A 541 71.58 -48.54 58.69
CA ILE A 541 70.58 -48.09 57.73
C ILE A 541 70.48 -46.56 57.74
N LYS A 542 70.64 -45.93 56.57
CA LYS A 542 70.44 -44.50 56.36
C LYS A 542 69.09 -44.26 55.66
N VAL A 543 68.28 -43.34 56.17
CA VAL A 543 67.03 -42.85 55.56
C VAL A 543 67.27 -41.47 54.94
N ILE A 544 66.71 -41.23 53.76
CA ILE A 544 66.73 -39.96 53.04
C ILE A 544 65.28 -39.59 52.72
N ALA A 545 64.79 -38.41 53.12
CA ALA A 545 63.50 -37.85 52.69
C ALA A 545 63.66 -37.00 51.43
N SER A 546 62.71 -37.08 50.49
CA SER A 546 62.64 -36.27 49.28
C SER A 546 61.18 -36.02 48.86
N ASP A 547 60.84 -34.76 48.67
CA ASP A 547 59.67 -34.25 47.92
C ASP A 547 59.58 -34.84 46.48
N GLY A 548 60.73 -34.95 45.81
CA GLY A 548 60.89 -35.25 44.39
C GLY A 548 61.89 -34.34 43.68
N THR A 549 62.33 -33.24 44.30
CA THR A 549 63.25 -32.25 43.72
C THR A 549 64.50 -31.97 44.60
N ALA A 550 64.37 -32.06 45.92
CA ALA A 550 65.39 -31.84 46.95
C ALA A 550 65.42 -33.00 47.97
N SER A 551 66.42 -33.06 48.89
CA SER A 551 66.47 -34.16 49.87
C SER A 551 67.37 -33.92 51.10
N VAL A 552 67.10 -34.67 52.18
CA VAL A 552 67.79 -34.59 53.49
C VAL A 552 67.74 -35.95 54.23
N SER A 553 68.58 -36.25 55.26
CA SER A 553 68.78 -37.65 55.74
C SER A 553 69.24 -37.89 57.20
N ASP A 554 68.96 -39.08 57.76
CA ASP A 554 69.34 -39.58 59.13
C ASP A 554 69.67 -41.12 59.16
N VAL A 555 70.11 -41.74 60.28
CA VAL A 555 70.67 -43.13 60.35
C VAL A 555 70.32 -43.95 61.64
N PHE A 556 70.12 -45.29 61.56
CA PHE A 556 69.90 -46.25 62.68
C PHE A 556 70.35 -47.73 62.38
N THR A 557 70.22 -48.70 63.31
CA THR A 557 70.69 -50.11 63.19
C THR A 557 69.58 -51.21 63.33
N LEU A 558 69.76 -52.44 62.76
CA LEU A 558 68.79 -53.59 62.74
C LEU A 558 69.40 -55.03 62.85
N THR A 559 68.65 -56.10 63.24
CA THR A 559 69.04 -57.55 63.47
C THR A 559 67.89 -58.60 63.17
N VAL A 560 68.06 -59.95 62.95
CA VAL A 560 67.07 -60.95 62.32
C VAL A 560 67.05 -62.47 62.80
N ALA A 561 65.92 -63.30 62.73
CA ALA A 561 65.80 -64.82 62.56
C ALA A 561 64.38 -65.61 62.68
N ASN A 562 63.99 -66.59 61.80
CA ASN A 562 63.18 -67.89 62.00
C ASN A 562 61.68 -68.34 61.55
N THR A 563 61.09 -68.53 60.30
CA THR A 563 59.72 -69.21 60.02
C THR A 563 59.35 -69.98 58.64
N ASN A 564 58.26 -69.66 57.83
CA ASN A 564 57.75 -70.28 56.50
C ASN A 564 56.57 -69.50 55.70
N ASP A 565 56.25 -69.73 54.38
CA ASP A 565 55.35 -68.89 53.44
C ASP A 565 54.23 -69.54 52.48
N ALA A 566 53.82 -68.90 51.33
CA ALA A 566 52.61 -69.14 50.44
C ALA A 566 52.66 -68.51 48.97
N PRO A 567 51.76 -68.84 47.98
CA PRO A 567 51.87 -68.47 46.53
C PRO A 567 51.39 -67.06 46.09
N VAL A 568 51.88 -66.60 44.92
CA VAL A 568 51.62 -65.28 44.30
C VAL A 568 51.05 -65.41 42.88
N ALA A 569 49.97 -64.66 42.60
CA ALA A 569 49.36 -64.55 41.26
C ALA A 569 49.58 -63.17 40.62
N VAL A 570 49.66 -63.09 39.28
CA VAL A 570 50.02 -61.87 38.53
C VAL A 570 49.03 -61.58 37.39
N ASN A 571 48.65 -60.30 37.22
CA ASN A 571 47.68 -59.87 36.20
C ASN A 571 48.18 -60.08 34.76
N ASP A 572 47.23 -60.37 33.86
CA ASP A 572 47.44 -60.58 32.42
C ASP A 572 46.86 -59.45 31.56
N SER A 573 47.22 -59.41 30.29
CA SER A 573 46.63 -58.53 29.28
C SER A 573 46.53 -59.22 27.92
N ILE A 574 45.35 -59.18 27.30
CA ILE A 574 45.00 -59.94 26.08
C ILE A 574 44.22 -59.02 25.12
N THR A 575 44.51 -59.12 23.82
CA THR A 575 43.88 -58.30 22.78
C THR A 575 43.10 -59.16 21.79
N THR A 576 41.89 -58.75 21.41
CA THR A 576 41.14 -59.29 20.26
C THR A 576 40.55 -58.14 19.44
N ASN A 577 39.90 -58.45 18.32
CA ASN A 577 39.08 -57.48 17.59
C ASN A 577 37.60 -57.66 17.97
N GLU A 578 36.78 -56.65 17.71
CA GLU A 578 35.33 -56.78 17.84
C GLU A 578 34.78 -57.92 16.97
N ASN A 579 33.62 -58.45 17.35
CA ASN A 579 32.98 -59.60 16.69
C ASN A 579 33.86 -60.87 16.56
N THR A 580 35.05 -60.90 17.18
CA THR A 580 36.08 -61.94 17.00
C THR A 580 36.37 -62.69 18.31
N PRO A 581 35.91 -63.94 18.46
CA PRO A 581 36.25 -64.79 19.61
C PRO A 581 37.75 -65.12 19.68
N ILE A 582 38.29 -65.16 20.90
CA ILE A 582 39.69 -65.52 21.18
C ILE A 582 39.79 -66.67 22.18
N ILE A 583 40.75 -67.57 21.97
CA ILE A 583 41.01 -68.73 22.84
C ILE A 583 42.27 -68.47 23.67
N ILE A 584 42.09 -68.44 24.99
CA ILE A 584 43.10 -68.18 26.02
C ILE A 584 43.54 -69.52 26.60
N ASN A 585 44.85 -69.75 26.77
CA ASN A 585 45.36 -70.99 27.37
C ASN A 585 45.63 -70.78 28.86
N ALA A 586 45.26 -71.73 29.72
CA ALA A 586 45.54 -71.65 31.16
C ALA A 586 47.06 -71.59 31.45
N THR A 587 47.90 -72.17 30.58
CA THR A 587 49.37 -72.08 30.65
C THR A 587 49.93 -70.74 30.22
N THR A 588 49.12 -69.85 29.63
CA THR A 588 49.50 -68.45 29.37
C THR A 588 49.29 -67.63 30.63
N LEU A 589 48.12 -67.78 31.26
CA LEU A 589 47.77 -67.14 32.53
C LEU A 589 48.78 -67.55 33.63
N LEU A 590 48.95 -68.86 33.88
CA LEU A 590 49.90 -69.41 34.86
C LEU A 590 51.40 -69.20 34.52
N SER A 591 51.78 -68.33 33.57
CA SER A 591 53.18 -68.21 33.11
C SER A 591 54.03 -67.18 33.86
N ASN A 592 53.38 -66.28 34.59
CA ASN A 592 53.95 -65.22 35.43
C ASN A 592 53.75 -65.47 36.94
N ASP A 593 52.86 -66.41 37.31
CA ASP A 593 52.57 -66.86 38.67
C ASP A 593 53.73 -67.66 39.30
N THR A 594 53.92 -67.55 40.62
CA THR A 594 55.04 -68.19 41.34
C THR A 594 54.69 -68.59 42.78
N ASP A 595 55.47 -69.53 43.34
CA ASP A 595 55.55 -69.79 44.78
C ASP A 595 57.02 -69.69 45.21
N VAL A 596 57.27 -69.33 46.48
CA VAL A 596 58.60 -69.23 47.09
C VAL A 596 59.06 -70.57 47.68
N ASP A 597 58.13 -71.43 48.11
CA ASP A 597 58.45 -72.79 48.54
C ASP A 597 58.66 -73.69 47.32
N VAL A 598 59.92 -73.99 47.03
CA VAL A 598 60.43 -74.55 45.75
C VAL A 598 60.03 -76.01 45.44
N SER A 599 58.94 -76.51 46.02
CA SER A 599 58.37 -77.85 45.79
C SER A 599 56.97 -77.87 45.16
N ASP A 600 56.29 -76.72 45.11
CA ASP A 600 54.83 -76.69 45.00
C ASP A 600 54.33 -76.41 43.57
N VAL A 601 53.04 -76.67 43.29
CA VAL A 601 52.52 -76.79 41.91
C VAL A 601 51.18 -76.07 41.74
N LEU A 602 51.23 -74.94 41.04
CA LEU A 602 50.10 -74.02 40.85
C LEU A 602 49.04 -74.56 39.87
N SER A 603 47.76 -74.28 40.16
CA SER A 603 46.63 -74.62 39.29
C SER A 603 45.46 -73.64 39.45
N ILE A 604 44.76 -73.33 38.33
CA ILE A 604 43.56 -72.45 38.33
C ILE A 604 42.36 -73.19 38.94
N THR A 605 41.62 -72.50 39.81
CA THR A 605 40.53 -73.06 40.64
C THR A 605 39.18 -72.32 40.52
N ALA A 606 39.18 -71.04 40.12
CA ALA A 606 37.98 -70.23 39.95
C ALA A 606 38.16 -69.16 38.86
N LEU A 607 37.06 -68.73 38.25
CA LEU A 607 36.96 -67.71 37.19
C LEU A 607 35.69 -66.86 37.38
N THR A 608 35.73 -65.58 37.01
CA THR A 608 34.52 -64.73 36.85
C THR A 608 34.11 -64.59 35.38
N GLN A 609 32.87 -64.15 35.14
CA GLN A 609 32.49 -63.64 33.82
C GLN A 609 33.01 -62.22 33.63
N PRO A 610 33.35 -61.83 32.38
CA PRO A 610 33.63 -60.45 32.00
C PRO A 610 32.31 -59.67 31.80
N SER A 611 32.41 -58.38 31.47
CA SER A 611 31.28 -57.43 31.54
C SER A 611 30.67 -57.02 30.20
N GLN A 612 31.45 -57.11 29.11
CA GLN A 612 31.09 -56.70 27.75
C GLN A 612 31.31 -57.85 26.74
N GLY A 613 31.20 -59.07 27.24
CA GLY A 613 31.31 -60.30 26.48
C GLY A 613 30.98 -61.53 27.34
N SER A 614 31.37 -62.70 26.86
CA SER A 614 31.13 -63.99 27.54
C SER A 614 32.41 -64.83 27.56
N LEU A 615 32.67 -65.50 28.68
CA LEU A 615 33.82 -66.39 28.87
C LEU A 615 33.36 -67.84 29.11
N VAL A 616 33.85 -68.77 28.29
CA VAL A 616 33.49 -70.19 28.34
C VAL A 616 34.73 -71.04 28.61
N ASP A 617 34.70 -71.87 29.66
CA ASP A 617 35.70 -72.93 29.87
C ASP A 617 35.43 -74.09 28.90
N ASN A 618 36.44 -74.39 28.08
CA ASN A 618 36.36 -75.45 27.07
C ASN A 618 36.63 -76.86 27.65
N GLY A 619 36.91 -76.97 28.95
CA GLY A 619 37.13 -78.24 29.67
C GLY A 619 38.46 -78.94 29.35
N ASN A 620 39.40 -78.22 28.73
CA ASN A 620 40.67 -78.73 28.22
C ASN A 620 41.86 -77.81 28.55
N SER A 621 41.76 -77.03 29.64
CA SER A 621 42.72 -75.97 30.03
C SER A 621 42.80 -74.80 29.05
N THR A 622 41.70 -74.49 28.34
CA THR A 622 41.55 -73.27 27.54
C THR A 622 40.19 -72.61 27.77
N TYR A 623 40.13 -71.29 27.62
CA TYR A 623 38.96 -70.45 27.85
C TYR A 623 38.67 -69.64 26.59
N THR A 624 37.44 -69.66 26.09
CA THR A 624 37.02 -68.86 24.93
C THR A 624 36.37 -67.58 25.43
N TYR A 625 36.96 -66.42 25.12
CA TYR A 625 36.31 -65.11 25.28
C TYR A 625 35.64 -64.71 23.96
N THR A 626 34.42 -64.16 24.04
CA THR A 626 33.68 -63.60 22.90
C THR A 626 33.11 -62.24 23.31
N PRO A 627 33.52 -61.12 22.67
CA PRO A 627 32.90 -59.82 22.88
C PRO A 627 31.39 -59.84 22.58
N PHE A 628 30.63 -58.90 23.13
CA PHE A 628 29.31 -58.58 22.58
C PHE A 628 29.43 -57.96 21.18
N GLN A 629 28.34 -58.04 20.42
CA GLN A 629 28.33 -57.60 19.03
C GLN A 629 28.59 -56.10 18.93
N ASN A 630 29.53 -55.72 18.06
CA ASN A 630 30.01 -54.35 17.83
C ASN A 630 30.54 -53.64 19.10
N TYR A 631 31.01 -54.40 20.10
CA TYR A 631 31.71 -53.84 21.25
C TYR A 631 33.22 -53.72 20.97
N TYR A 632 33.75 -52.50 21.09
CA TYR A 632 35.16 -52.19 21.16
C TYR A 632 35.48 -51.40 22.45
N GLY A 633 36.73 -51.48 22.92
CA GLY A 633 37.15 -50.88 24.19
C GLY A 633 37.76 -51.89 25.18
N SER A 634 37.65 -51.63 26.48
CA SER A 634 38.20 -52.48 27.53
C SER A 634 37.15 -53.41 28.14
N ASP A 635 37.57 -54.60 28.57
CA ASP A 635 36.80 -55.51 29.42
C ASP A 635 37.77 -56.31 30.33
N GLY A 636 37.29 -57.24 31.15
CA GLY A 636 38.18 -58.11 31.91
C GLY A 636 37.48 -59.12 32.82
N PHE A 637 38.22 -60.14 33.22
CA PHE A 637 37.77 -61.16 34.18
C PHE A 637 38.89 -61.52 35.16
N THR A 638 38.54 -62.20 36.26
CA THR A 638 39.52 -62.65 37.27
C THR A 638 39.63 -64.16 37.28
N TYR A 639 40.81 -64.67 37.65
CA TYR A 639 41.08 -66.09 37.90
C TYR A 639 41.82 -66.28 39.23
N SER A 640 41.71 -67.46 39.84
CA SER A 640 42.38 -67.76 41.12
C SER A 640 43.18 -69.06 41.07
N ILE A 641 44.34 -69.07 41.70
CA ILE A 641 45.32 -70.17 41.71
C ILE A 641 45.53 -70.73 43.12
N SER A 642 46.00 -71.97 43.26
CA SER A 642 46.38 -72.56 44.55
C SER A 642 47.62 -73.46 44.46
N ASP A 643 48.37 -73.51 45.57
CA ASP A 643 49.60 -74.27 45.83
C ASP A 643 49.40 -75.81 45.94
N GLY A 644 48.23 -76.23 46.42
CA GLY A 644 47.93 -77.61 46.82
C GLY A 644 48.22 -77.93 48.30
N GLN A 645 48.76 -77.00 49.09
CA GLN A 645 49.04 -77.15 50.52
C GLN A 645 48.13 -76.32 51.45
N GLY A 646 47.49 -75.26 50.95
CA GLY A 646 46.37 -74.62 51.65
C GLY A 646 46.11 -73.15 51.34
N ALA A 647 46.97 -72.48 50.56
CA ALA A 647 46.82 -71.09 50.20
C ALA A 647 46.50 -70.90 48.70
N SER A 648 46.10 -69.67 48.37
CA SER A 648 45.57 -69.32 47.05
C SER A 648 45.65 -67.82 46.81
N SER A 649 45.91 -67.42 45.56
CA SER A 649 45.97 -66.01 45.13
C SER A 649 45.05 -65.78 43.91
N THR A 650 44.72 -64.52 43.62
CA THR A 650 43.78 -64.13 42.55
C THR A 650 44.42 -63.06 41.67
N ALA A 651 44.24 -63.18 40.34
CA ALA A 651 44.74 -62.27 39.32
C ALA A 651 43.63 -61.85 38.35
N THR A 652 43.88 -60.78 37.59
CA THR A 652 42.94 -60.17 36.63
C THR A 652 43.50 -60.24 35.21
N VAL A 653 42.69 -60.69 34.26
CA VAL A 653 42.95 -60.63 32.82
C VAL A 653 42.28 -59.37 32.27
N ASN A 654 43.08 -58.42 31.82
CA ASN A 654 42.60 -57.22 31.15
C ASN A 654 42.43 -57.51 29.66
N LEU A 655 41.27 -57.19 29.09
CA LEU A 655 40.94 -57.42 27.69
C LEU A 655 40.86 -56.08 26.95
N THR A 656 41.49 -55.99 25.79
CA THR A 656 41.31 -54.87 24.85
C THR A 656 40.70 -55.40 23.55
N ILE A 657 39.59 -54.80 23.13
CA ILE A 657 38.85 -55.16 21.94
C ILE A 657 38.99 -54.02 20.92
N ASN A 658 39.67 -54.29 19.80
CA ASN A 658 39.91 -53.29 18.76
C ASN A 658 38.72 -53.18 17.79
N GLN A 659 38.40 -51.96 17.35
CA GLN A 659 37.51 -51.72 16.22
C GLN A 659 38.11 -52.31 14.92
N ILE A 660 37.27 -52.83 14.04
CA ILE A 660 37.59 -53.24 12.67
C ILE A 660 37.32 -52.06 11.74
N ILE A 661 38.26 -51.80 10.82
CA ILE A 661 38.08 -50.82 9.74
C ILE A 661 38.54 -51.44 8.42
N SER A 662 37.70 -51.44 7.38
CA SER A 662 38.15 -51.80 6.02
C SER A 662 38.55 -50.55 5.24
N VAL A 663 39.42 -50.73 4.24
CA VAL A 663 39.84 -49.65 3.34
C VAL A 663 39.74 -50.13 1.90
N ILE A 664 38.85 -49.49 1.12
CA ILE A 664 38.49 -49.85 -0.25
C ILE A 664 38.92 -48.70 -1.17
N ASN A 665 39.68 -49.01 -2.22
CA ASN A 665 40.20 -48.03 -3.16
C ASN A 665 39.79 -48.41 -4.58
N GLY A 666 39.24 -47.44 -5.31
CA GLY A 666 38.84 -47.53 -6.71
C GLY A 666 40.01 -47.36 -7.68
N THR A 667 39.73 -46.70 -8.80
CA THR A 667 40.64 -46.59 -9.95
C THR A 667 40.41 -45.27 -10.67
N LEU A 668 41.27 -44.92 -11.64
CA LEU A 668 41.08 -43.73 -12.47
C LEU A 668 40.02 -43.93 -13.58
N SER A 669 38.90 -44.59 -13.23
CA SER A 669 37.76 -44.84 -14.11
C SER A 669 36.56 -45.38 -13.33
N ALA A 670 35.37 -44.85 -13.59
CA ALA A 670 34.03 -45.31 -13.17
C ALA A 670 33.95 -46.75 -12.56
N ASN A 671 33.59 -46.83 -11.28
CA ASN A 671 33.58 -48.00 -10.41
C ASN A 671 32.25 -48.14 -9.68
N ASN A 672 31.95 -49.37 -9.25
CA ASN A 672 30.89 -49.65 -8.29
C ASN A 672 31.58 -50.29 -7.07
N LEU A 673 31.65 -49.55 -5.98
CA LEU A 673 32.29 -49.93 -4.72
C LEU A 673 31.21 -50.20 -3.67
N THR A 674 31.43 -51.17 -2.81
CA THR A 674 30.50 -51.52 -1.72
C THR A 674 31.31 -52.04 -0.54
N GLY A 675 31.04 -51.49 0.63
CA GLY A 675 31.66 -51.82 1.90
C GLY A 675 31.07 -53.05 2.58
N THR A 676 30.96 -52.98 3.89
CA THR A 676 30.62 -54.07 4.79
C THR A 676 29.72 -53.59 5.92
N GLU A 677 29.19 -54.51 6.74
CA GLU A 677 28.42 -54.20 7.95
C GLU A 677 29.32 -53.70 9.12
N ASN A 678 30.46 -53.07 8.81
CA ASN A 678 31.44 -52.51 9.75
C ASN A 678 32.02 -51.24 9.12
N ARG A 679 32.53 -50.35 9.98
CA ARG A 679 33.14 -49.08 9.62
C ARG A 679 34.18 -49.20 8.49
N ASP A 680 33.92 -48.56 7.36
CA ASP A 680 34.75 -48.63 6.15
C ASP A 680 35.21 -47.23 5.68
N ILE A 681 36.32 -47.21 4.96
CA ILE A 681 36.85 -46.04 4.25
C ILE A 681 36.92 -46.38 2.76
N ILE A 682 36.14 -45.69 1.93
CA ILE A 682 35.96 -45.98 0.51
C ILE A 682 36.36 -44.75 -0.32
N SER A 683 37.35 -44.88 -1.20
CA SER A 683 37.75 -43.82 -2.14
C SER A 683 37.61 -44.25 -3.60
N GLY A 684 37.00 -43.44 -4.46
CA GLY A 684 36.78 -43.71 -5.90
C GLY A 684 37.97 -43.34 -6.79
N PHE A 685 38.35 -42.05 -6.73
CA PHE A 685 39.40 -41.31 -7.43
C PHE A 685 39.00 -40.51 -8.69
N GLN A 686 38.64 -41.15 -9.82
CA GLN A 686 38.33 -40.41 -11.06
C GLN A 686 37.31 -41.10 -11.97
N GLY A 687 36.37 -40.31 -12.46
CA GLY A 687 35.24 -40.74 -13.28
C GLY A 687 34.07 -41.20 -12.43
N ASN A 688 32.89 -41.18 -13.03
CA ASN A 688 31.59 -41.37 -12.37
C ASN A 688 31.50 -42.69 -11.58
N ASP A 689 31.70 -42.60 -10.26
CA ASP A 689 31.77 -43.72 -9.34
C ASP A 689 30.43 -43.90 -8.58
N THR A 690 30.25 -45.06 -7.96
CA THR A 690 29.12 -45.35 -7.07
C THR A 690 29.63 -46.08 -5.85
N LEU A 691 29.54 -45.44 -4.69
CA LEU A 691 30.08 -45.88 -3.42
C LEU A 691 28.90 -46.22 -2.48
N LYS A 692 28.98 -47.38 -1.82
CA LYS A 692 28.02 -47.80 -0.79
C LYS A 692 28.75 -48.23 0.47
N GLY A 693 28.44 -47.65 1.63
CA GLY A 693 29.03 -48.06 2.91
C GLY A 693 28.45 -49.38 3.41
N LEU A 694 27.15 -49.33 3.72
CA LEU A 694 26.19 -50.32 4.25
C LEU A 694 25.81 -50.09 5.72
N GLY A 695 26.77 -49.86 6.63
CA GLY A 695 26.44 -49.41 7.99
C GLY A 695 27.50 -49.58 9.07
N ASN A 696 27.25 -48.91 10.21
CA ASN A 696 28.23 -48.21 11.05
C ASN A 696 28.80 -46.96 10.33
N ASN A 697 29.46 -46.11 11.11
CA ASN A 697 29.93 -44.77 10.71
C ASN A 697 31.09 -44.78 9.69
N ASP A 698 30.75 -44.71 8.41
CA ASP A 698 31.64 -44.87 7.27
C ASP A 698 32.27 -43.56 6.77
N THR A 699 33.18 -43.66 5.79
CA THR A 699 33.77 -42.49 5.11
C THR A 699 33.91 -42.76 3.61
N LEU A 700 33.14 -42.06 2.79
CA LEU A 700 33.07 -42.22 1.34
C LEU A 700 33.62 -40.95 0.65
N ASP A 701 34.53 -41.14 -0.30
CA ASP A 701 35.29 -40.11 -1.02
C ASP A 701 35.24 -40.40 -2.53
N GLY A 702 34.45 -39.62 -3.28
CA GLY A 702 34.27 -39.79 -4.73
C GLY A 702 35.55 -39.46 -5.51
N GLY A 703 35.81 -38.17 -5.72
CA GLY A 703 37.04 -37.63 -6.27
C GLY A 703 36.82 -36.60 -7.38
N ASP A 704 37.23 -36.94 -8.60
CA ASP A 704 36.98 -36.15 -9.82
C ASP A 704 35.97 -36.91 -10.72
N GLY A 705 34.68 -36.76 -10.48
CA GLY A 705 33.63 -37.55 -11.12
C GLY A 705 32.24 -36.88 -11.11
N ASN A 706 31.21 -37.66 -11.37
CA ASN A 706 29.82 -37.29 -11.07
C ASN A 706 29.27 -38.52 -10.37
N ASP A 707 29.41 -38.53 -9.06
CA ASP A 707 29.50 -39.74 -8.26
C ASP A 707 28.23 -39.93 -7.44
N SER A 708 27.99 -41.16 -6.99
CA SER A 708 26.81 -41.52 -6.20
C SER A 708 27.26 -42.14 -4.89
N LEU A 709 27.15 -41.37 -3.82
CA LEU A 709 27.53 -41.75 -2.46
C LEU A 709 26.28 -42.10 -1.65
N ASP A 710 26.32 -43.25 -0.98
CA ASP A 710 25.21 -43.81 -0.22
C ASP A 710 25.81 -44.50 1.01
N GLY A 711 25.85 -43.80 2.14
CA GLY A 711 26.45 -44.30 3.37
C GLY A 711 25.76 -45.56 3.85
N GLY A 712 24.44 -45.46 4.09
CA GLY A 712 23.64 -46.50 4.70
C GLY A 712 23.51 -46.24 6.20
N ALA A 713 23.31 -47.31 6.99
CA ALA A 713 22.89 -47.16 8.37
C ALA A 713 24.06 -46.81 9.31
N GLY A 714 24.42 -45.53 9.41
CA GLY A 714 25.51 -45.01 10.23
C GLY A 714 25.28 -43.59 10.75
N ASP A 715 26.38 -42.89 11.01
CA ASP A 715 26.43 -41.42 10.95
C ASP A 715 27.71 -41.14 10.15
N ASP A 716 27.54 -40.91 8.85
CA ASP A 716 28.59 -41.14 7.86
C ASP A 716 29.28 -39.85 7.39
N SER A 717 30.44 -39.98 6.75
CA SER A 717 31.19 -38.86 6.15
C SER A 717 31.24 -39.02 4.63
N LEU A 718 30.43 -38.26 3.91
CA LEU A 718 30.34 -38.27 2.45
C LEU A 718 31.09 -37.07 1.86
N ILE A 719 31.91 -37.31 0.83
CA ILE A 719 32.75 -36.30 0.16
C ILE A 719 32.65 -36.57 -1.35
N GLY A 720 32.04 -35.68 -2.14
CA GLY A 720 31.90 -35.86 -3.59
C GLY A 720 33.18 -35.47 -4.32
N GLY A 721 33.52 -34.18 -4.24
CA GLY A 721 34.84 -33.64 -4.54
C GLY A 721 34.90 -32.71 -5.75
N LYS A 722 34.47 -33.16 -6.94
CA LYS A 722 34.50 -32.33 -8.18
C LYS A 722 33.68 -32.95 -9.33
N GLY A 723 32.40 -32.60 -9.34
CA GLY A 723 31.52 -32.60 -10.51
C GLY A 723 30.09 -32.34 -10.09
N ASN A 724 29.12 -33.12 -10.58
CA ASN A 724 27.74 -33.06 -10.07
C ASN A 724 27.41 -34.39 -9.42
N ASP A 725 27.48 -34.40 -8.10
CA ASP A 725 27.47 -35.58 -7.24
C ASP A 725 26.10 -35.77 -6.57
N ILE A 726 25.81 -37.00 -6.15
CA ILE A 726 24.55 -37.40 -5.53
C ILE A 726 24.82 -38.10 -4.20
N TYR A 727 24.38 -37.46 -3.11
CA TYR A 727 24.42 -38.02 -1.76
C TYR A 727 23.09 -38.68 -1.42
N THR A 728 23.13 -39.81 -0.73
CA THR A 728 21.96 -40.43 -0.09
C THR A 728 22.23 -40.46 1.40
N VAL A 729 21.31 -39.89 2.19
CA VAL A 729 21.42 -39.77 3.65
C VAL A 729 20.19 -40.37 4.34
N ASP A 730 20.43 -41.14 5.40
CA ASP A 730 19.40 -41.79 6.21
C ASP A 730 19.56 -41.60 7.73
N SER A 731 20.67 -40.98 8.17
CA SER A 731 20.84 -40.47 9.53
C SER A 731 20.95 -38.95 9.58
N ILE A 732 20.40 -38.34 10.63
CA ILE A 732 20.65 -36.92 10.96
C ILE A 732 22.07 -36.66 11.48
N GLY A 733 22.85 -37.72 11.70
CA GLY A 733 24.28 -37.64 12.01
C GLY A 733 25.18 -37.67 10.77
N ASP A 734 24.62 -37.93 9.58
CA ASP A 734 25.38 -37.91 8.33
C ASP A 734 25.99 -36.52 8.07
N THR A 735 27.18 -36.51 7.47
CA THR A 735 27.94 -35.29 7.18
C THR A 735 28.39 -35.28 5.73
N ILE A 736 28.12 -34.17 5.04
CA ILE A 736 28.57 -33.95 3.66
C ILE A 736 29.63 -32.85 3.67
N ILE A 737 30.78 -33.12 3.06
CA ILE A 737 31.92 -32.19 2.99
C ILE A 737 32.11 -31.77 1.53
N GLU A 738 31.61 -30.58 1.17
CA GLU A 738 31.79 -30.06 -0.19
C GLU A 738 32.63 -28.79 -0.35
N SER A 739 33.21 -28.68 -1.54
CA SER A 739 34.19 -27.67 -1.94
C SER A 739 33.54 -26.60 -2.82
N ALA A 740 33.82 -25.32 -2.51
CA ALA A 740 33.35 -24.22 -3.33
C ALA A 740 33.77 -24.38 -4.81
N ASN A 741 32.79 -24.44 -5.72
CA ASN A 741 32.93 -24.73 -7.15
C ASN A 741 33.31 -26.20 -7.47
N ALA A 742 32.85 -27.19 -6.69
CA ALA A 742 32.91 -28.62 -7.04
C ALA A 742 32.06 -28.91 -8.30
N GLY A 743 30.77 -28.58 -8.26
CA GLY A 743 29.94 -28.36 -9.44
C GLY A 743 28.52 -27.91 -9.13
N THR A 744 27.54 -28.81 -9.07
CA THR A 744 26.15 -28.49 -8.68
C THR A 744 25.45 -29.77 -8.23
N ASP A 745 25.20 -29.89 -6.93
CA ASP A 745 25.15 -31.19 -6.25
C ASP A 745 23.81 -31.48 -5.59
N LEU A 746 23.47 -32.77 -5.41
CA LEU A 746 22.14 -33.22 -5.00
C LEU A 746 22.16 -34.13 -3.76
N VAL A 747 21.55 -33.67 -2.68
CA VAL A 747 21.23 -34.49 -1.51
C VAL A 747 19.87 -35.17 -1.69
N LYS A 748 19.81 -36.48 -1.44
CA LYS A 748 18.56 -37.25 -1.34
C LYS A 748 18.40 -37.72 0.09
N SER A 749 17.49 -37.09 0.82
CA SER A 749 17.31 -37.34 2.25
C SER A 749 16.04 -38.13 2.54
N SER A 750 16.18 -39.20 3.33
CA SER A 750 15.05 -39.92 3.93
C SER A 750 14.71 -39.45 5.35
N VAL A 751 15.42 -38.41 5.83
CA VAL A 751 15.21 -37.71 7.10
C VAL A 751 15.03 -36.20 6.87
N GLY A 752 14.62 -35.43 7.88
CA GLY A 752 14.67 -33.97 7.79
C GLY A 752 16.11 -33.47 7.62
N TRP A 753 16.35 -32.53 6.69
CA TRP A 753 17.70 -32.16 6.26
C TRP A 753 17.90 -30.66 6.03
N VAL A 754 19.12 -30.19 6.32
CA VAL A 754 19.57 -28.81 6.07
C VAL A 754 20.81 -28.85 5.17
N LEU A 755 20.81 -28.12 4.05
CA LEU A 755 21.94 -28.11 3.13
C LEU A 755 23.16 -27.43 3.75
N GLY A 756 24.28 -28.16 3.80
CA GLY A 756 25.60 -27.58 4.08
C GLY A 756 26.05 -26.61 2.98
N ALA A 757 27.08 -25.81 3.26
CA ALA A 757 27.59 -24.84 2.28
C ALA A 757 28.16 -25.51 1.02
N ASN A 758 27.95 -24.89 -0.15
CA ASN A 758 28.30 -25.41 -1.48
C ASN A 758 27.50 -26.67 -1.90
N LEU A 759 26.23 -26.77 -1.47
CA LEU A 759 25.26 -27.75 -1.97
C LEU A 759 24.01 -26.99 -2.44
N GLU A 760 23.52 -27.26 -3.65
CA GLU A 760 22.43 -26.46 -4.23
C GLU A 760 21.09 -27.22 -4.30
N ASN A 761 21.05 -28.55 -4.25
CA ASN A 761 19.80 -29.29 -4.48
C ASN A 761 19.49 -30.27 -3.34
N LEU A 762 18.24 -30.27 -2.90
CA LEU A 762 17.68 -31.22 -1.94
C LEU A 762 16.44 -31.89 -2.53
N THR A 763 16.38 -33.22 -2.47
CA THR A 763 15.14 -33.98 -2.71
C THR A 763 14.83 -34.84 -1.50
N LEU A 764 13.68 -34.60 -0.88
CA LEU A 764 13.15 -35.44 0.18
C LEU A 764 12.59 -36.74 -0.43
N ILE A 765 12.88 -37.88 0.18
CA ILE A 765 12.47 -39.20 -0.31
C ILE A 765 11.79 -40.01 0.80
N GLY A 766 11.00 -40.99 0.40
CA GLY A 766 10.18 -41.79 1.32
C GLY A 766 8.71 -41.35 1.32
N ILE A 767 8.04 -41.55 2.46
CA ILE A 767 6.59 -41.32 2.64
C ILE A 767 6.25 -40.70 4.01
N GLU A 768 7.26 -40.26 4.76
CA GLU A 768 7.08 -39.63 6.06
C GLU A 768 7.13 -38.11 5.90
N ALA A 769 6.43 -37.39 6.78
CA ALA A 769 6.49 -35.94 6.86
C ALA A 769 7.86 -35.54 7.43
N ILE A 770 8.74 -35.09 6.54
CA ILE A 770 10.11 -34.64 6.82
C ILE A 770 10.32 -33.27 6.16
N ASP A 771 11.21 -32.47 6.73
CA ASP A 771 11.38 -31.08 6.34
C ASP A 771 12.72 -30.84 5.63
N GLY A 772 12.77 -29.83 4.75
CA GLY A 772 13.96 -29.44 4.01
C GLY A 772 14.32 -27.98 4.26
N THR A 773 15.61 -27.67 4.41
CA THR A 773 16.10 -26.29 4.47
C THR A 773 17.34 -26.11 3.60
N GLY A 774 17.40 -24.99 2.89
CA GLY A 774 18.49 -24.60 2.03
C GLY A 774 19.66 -23.95 2.76
N ASN A 775 20.43 -23.17 2.00
CA ASN A 775 21.56 -22.37 2.47
C ASN A 775 21.59 -21.04 1.69
N SER A 776 22.61 -20.19 1.92
CA SER A 776 22.69 -18.85 1.29
C SER A 776 23.13 -18.87 -0.19
N LEU A 777 22.55 -19.75 -1.00
CA LEU A 777 22.80 -19.91 -2.45
C LEU A 777 21.45 -20.18 -3.13
N ASN A 778 21.34 -19.92 -4.44
CA ASN A 778 20.19 -20.35 -5.23
C ASN A 778 19.98 -21.87 -5.15
N ASN A 779 18.98 -22.32 -4.39
CA ASN A 779 18.72 -23.72 -4.07
C ASN A 779 17.53 -24.29 -4.87
N ILE A 780 17.49 -25.61 -5.05
CA ILE A 780 16.30 -26.34 -5.52
C ILE A 780 15.88 -27.35 -4.44
N LEU A 781 14.73 -27.11 -3.82
CA LEU A 781 14.15 -27.96 -2.79
C LEU A 781 12.94 -28.70 -3.37
N THR A 782 12.93 -30.02 -3.30
CA THR A 782 11.80 -30.85 -3.72
C THR A 782 11.35 -31.73 -2.57
N GLY A 783 10.07 -31.63 -2.21
CA GLY A 783 9.41 -32.46 -1.20
C GLY A 783 9.15 -33.89 -1.68
N ASN A 784 8.34 -34.62 -0.90
CA ASN A 784 7.95 -35.99 -1.16
C ASN A 784 6.42 -36.10 -1.47
N THR A 785 5.70 -37.01 -0.80
CA THR A 785 4.24 -37.22 -0.98
C THR A 785 3.47 -37.12 0.35
N ALA A 786 4.09 -36.49 1.33
CA ALA A 786 3.54 -36.16 2.63
C ALA A 786 3.75 -34.66 2.88
N ALA A 787 3.02 -34.08 3.84
CA ALA A 787 3.20 -32.68 4.22
C ALA A 787 4.66 -32.40 4.62
N ASN A 788 5.32 -31.45 3.95
CA ASN A 788 6.70 -31.04 4.20
C ASN A 788 6.77 -29.53 4.48
N ILE A 789 7.67 -29.10 5.36
CA ILE A 789 8.13 -27.72 5.42
C ILE A 789 9.40 -27.61 4.56
N LEU A 790 9.38 -26.72 3.56
CA LEU A 790 10.52 -26.38 2.71
C LEU A 790 10.88 -24.91 2.96
N ASN A 791 12.16 -24.63 3.22
CA ASN A 791 12.65 -23.30 3.56
C ASN A 791 13.92 -22.97 2.76
N GLY A 792 13.87 -22.03 1.83
CA GLY A 792 15.00 -21.65 0.96
C GLY A 792 16.14 -20.97 1.72
N VAL A 793 15.78 -19.91 2.44
CA VAL A 793 16.61 -18.89 3.13
C VAL A 793 17.11 -17.73 2.24
N ASP A 794 18.41 -17.44 2.16
CA ASP A 794 18.95 -16.33 1.37
C ASP A 794 19.32 -16.82 -0.05
N GLY A 795 18.46 -16.65 -1.05
CA GLY A 795 18.69 -17.22 -2.39
C GLY A 795 17.71 -16.71 -3.44
N ASN A 796 17.85 -17.21 -4.68
CA ASN A 796 16.74 -17.18 -5.64
C ASN A 796 16.40 -18.64 -5.92
N ASP A 797 15.45 -19.15 -5.17
CA ASP A 797 15.27 -20.57 -4.89
C ASP A 797 14.05 -21.13 -5.64
N SER A 798 14.05 -22.46 -5.83
CA SER A 798 12.94 -23.19 -6.45
C SER A 798 12.44 -24.23 -5.47
N LEU A 799 11.32 -23.95 -4.81
CA LEU A 799 10.67 -24.84 -3.86
C LEU A 799 9.51 -25.56 -4.53
N ILE A 800 9.48 -26.88 -4.43
CA ILE A 800 8.46 -27.75 -5.02
C ILE A 800 7.93 -28.66 -3.91
N GLY A 801 6.65 -28.51 -3.51
CA GLY A 801 6.00 -29.31 -2.46
C GLY A 801 5.83 -30.78 -2.88
N GLY A 802 4.71 -31.10 -3.54
CA GLY A 802 4.49 -32.41 -4.16
C GLY A 802 3.02 -32.82 -4.30
N ASP A 803 2.65 -33.88 -3.58
CA ASP A 803 1.25 -34.36 -3.40
C ASP A 803 0.74 -34.04 -1.96
N GLY A 804 1.32 -33.02 -1.32
CA GLY A 804 1.31 -32.85 0.14
C GLY A 804 0.21 -31.94 0.70
N ASN A 805 0.58 -31.25 1.77
CA ASN A 805 -0.16 -30.14 2.38
C ASN A 805 0.93 -29.24 2.97
N ASP A 806 1.64 -28.60 2.06
CA ASP A 806 3.04 -28.22 2.26
C ASP A 806 3.17 -26.78 2.74
N THR A 807 4.34 -26.45 3.30
CA THR A 807 4.65 -25.08 3.73
C THR A 807 5.95 -24.67 3.08
N LEU A 808 5.87 -23.82 2.06
CA LEU A 808 7.00 -23.32 1.29
C LEU A 808 7.30 -21.89 1.75
N LEU A 809 8.51 -21.72 2.29
CA LEU A 809 9.08 -20.44 2.70
C LEU A 809 10.27 -20.18 1.78
N GLY A 810 10.21 -19.13 0.96
CA GLY A 810 11.35 -18.72 0.12
C GLY A 810 12.46 -18.16 1.01
N GLY A 811 12.44 -16.85 1.21
CA GLY A 811 13.14 -16.15 2.28
C GLY A 811 13.57 -14.75 1.86
N ALA A 812 14.70 -14.65 1.16
CA ALA A 812 15.29 -13.38 0.74
C ALA A 812 15.99 -13.49 -0.63
N GLY A 813 15.24 -13.18 -1.68
CA GLY A 813 15.65 -13.00 -3.06
C GLY A 813 14.45 -13.24 -3.98
N ASN A 814 14.64 -13.70 -5.23
CA ASN A 814 13.52 -13.87 -6.16
C ASN A 814 13.23 -15.35 -6.37
N ASP A 815 12.25 -15.86 -5.65
CA ASP A 815 11.98 -17.28 -5.48
C ASP A 815 10.85 -17.79 -6.40
N THR A 816 10.73 -19.10 -6.51
CA THR A 816 9.64 -19.79 -7.22
C THR A 816 9.10 -20.90 -6.35
N LEU A 817 7.87 -20.72 -5.87
CA LEU A 817 7.18 -21.62 -4.96
C LEU A 817 6.05 -22.34 -5.72
N ASP A 818 6.17 -23.66 -5.83
CA ASP A 818 5.18 -24.55 -6.47
C ASP A 818 4.70 -25.57 -5.42
N GLY A 819 3.50 -25.37 -4.87
CA GLY A 819 2.94 -26.30 -3.89
C GLY A 819 2.70 -27.70 -4.48
N GLY A 820 2.27 -27.73 -5.75
CA GLY A 820 1.78 -28.93 -6.40
C GLY A 820 0.35 -29.27 -5.98
N LEU A 821 0.07 -30.56 -5.82
CA LEU A 821 -1.27 -31.09 -5.54
C LEU A 821 -1.56 -31.14 -4.03
N GLY A 822 -1.88 -30.00 -3.41
CA GLY A 822 -2.11 -29.96 -1.96
C GLY A 822 -3.25 -29.07 -1.48
N SER A 823 -2.97 -28.29 -0.45
CA SER A 823 -3.71 -27.09 -0.02
C SER A 823 -2.70 -26.34 0.84
N ASP A 824 -1.86 -25.57 0.17
CA ASP A 824 -0.49 -25.33 0.60
C ASP A 824 -0.28 -23.90 1.09
N SER A 825 0.69 -23.71 1.98
CA SER A 825 1.05 -22.41 2.56
C SER A 825 2.30 -21.89 1.87
N LEU A 826 2.15 -20.88 1.01
CA LEU A 826 3.25 -20.28 0.25
C LEU A 826 3.58 -18.89 0.81
N ASN A 827 4.87 -18.61 1.01
CA ASN A 827 5.37 -17.31 1.47
C ASN A 827 6.74 -17.09 0.82
N GLY A 828 6.81 -16.18 -0.16
CA GLY A 828 8.05 -15.85 -0.87
C GLY A 828 9.04 -15.16 0.06
N GLY A 829 8.75 -13.92 0.46
CA GLY A 829 9.38 -13.29 1.61
C GLY A 829 9.83 -11.86 1.33
N VAL A 830 11.03 -11.69 0.77
CA VAL A 830 11.59 -10.39 0.38
C VAL A 830 12.35 -10.50 -0.95
N GLY A 831 11.71 -10.02 -2.01
CA GLY A 831 12.20 -9.93 -3.38
C GLY A 831 11.03 -10.06 -4.36
N ASN A 832 11.28 -10.36 -5.64
CA ASN A 832 10.18 -10.48 -6.63
C ASN A 832 9.93 -11.94 -6.97
N ASP A 833 8.91 -12.49 -6.33
CA ASP A 833 8.64 -13.92 -6.24
C ASP A 833 7.62 -14.43 -7.26
N THR A 834 7.58 -15.75 -7.45
CA THR A 834 6.60 -16.45 -8.27
C THR A 834 5.92 -17.54 -7.47
N TYR A 835 4.61 -17.39 -7.29
CA TYR A 835 3.74 -18.43 -6.73
C TYR A 835 3.07 -19.21 -7.86
N ILE A 836 3.16 -20.54 -7.84
CA ILE A 836 2.44 -21.43 -8.75
C ILE A 836 1.32 -22.09 -7.95
N VAL A 837 0.08 -21.96 -8.46
CA VAL A 837 -1.14 -22.36 -7.75
C VAL A 837 -1.97 -23.30 -8.62
N ASP A 838 -2.28 -24.48 -8.09
CA ASP A 838 -3.20 -25.45 -8.72
C ASP A 838 -4.43 -25.79 -7.87
N ASN A 839 -4.45 -25.41 -6.59
CA ASN A 839 -5.56 -25.67 -5.69
C ASN A 839 -6.30 -24.39 -5.27
N PRO A 840 -7.66 -24.37 -5.28
CA PRO A 840 -8.43 -23.24 -4.76
C PRO A 840 -8.45 -23.17 -3.21
N ASN A 841 -7.61 -23.95 -2.53
CA ASN A 841 -7.42 -23.92 -1.08
C ASN A 841 -5.97 -23.60 -0.69
N ASP A 842 -5.10 -23.29 -1.67
CA ASP A 842 -3.75 -22.77 -1.40
C ASP A 842 -3.87 -21.39 -0.75
N ALA A 843 -2.88 -21.04 0.06
CA ALA A 843 -2.83 -19.80 0.82
C ALA A 843 -1.46 -19.13 0.63
N ILE A 844 -1.46 -17.98 -0.04
CA ILE A 844 -0.28 -17.11 -0.13
C ILE A 844 -0.32 -16.14 1.06
N ALA A 845 0.82 -15.95 1.72
CA ALA A 845 1.00 -15.00 2.80
C ALA A 845 2.24 -14.14 2.54
N GLU A 846 2.06 -12.82 2.47
CA GLU A 846 3.07 -11.88 1.99
C GLU A 846 3.25 -10.70 2.97
N GLY A 847 4.40 -10.03 2.87
CA GLY A 847 4.78 -8.89 3.72
C GLY A 847 4.61 -7.54 3.02
N LEU A 848 4.29 -6.50 3.81
CA LEU A 848 4.24 -5.14 3.29
C LEU A 848 5.63 -4.69 2.80
N ASN A 849 5.75 -4.40 1.51
CA ASN A 849 7.01 -4.20 0.77
C ASN A 849 7.89 -5.48 0.64
N ALA A 850 7.29 -6.66 0.43
CA ALA A 850 8.02 -7.88 0.06
C ALA A 850 8.82 -7.68 -1.25
N GLY A 851 8.13 -7.40 -2.36
CA GLY A 851 8.75 -6.84 -3.56
C GLY A 851 7.75 -6.35 -4.59
N THR A 852 7.51 -7.16 -5.62
CA THR A 852 6.43 -7.00 -6.61
C THR A 852 6.22 -8.34 -7.31
N ASP A 853 5.10 -8.98 -7.04
CA ASP A 853 5.04 -10.43 -6.89
C ASP A 853 3.97 -11.08 -7.79
N LEU A 854 4.22 -12.32 -8.24
CA LEU A 854 3.49 -12.91 -9.37
C LEU A 854 2.86 -14.27 -9.05
N VAL A 855 1.53 -14.30 -9.00
CA VAL A 855 0.73 -15.53 -8.96
C VAL A 855 0.47 -16.07 -10.36
N LYS A 856 0.84 -17.33 -10.60
CA LYS A 856 0.54 -18.12 -11.80
C LYS A 856 -0.49 -19.19 -11.44
N SER A 857 -1.77 -18.85 -11.58
CA SER A 857 -2.87 -19.75 -11.21
C SER A 857 -3.34 -20.61 -12.38
N SER A 858 -3.64 -21.88 -12.13
CA SER A 858 -4.40 -22.75 -13.05
C SER A 858 -5.88 -22.93 -12.65
N VAL A 859 -6.29 -22.25 -11.57
CA VAL A 859 -7.66 -22.22 -11.01
C VAL A 859 -8.20 -20.79 -10.94
N ASN A 860 -9.46 -20.63 -10.50
CA ASN A 860 -9.96 -19.32 -10.13
C ASN A 860 -9.15 -18.76 -8.95
N TRP A 861 -8.72 -17.52 -9.02
CA TRP A 861 -7.89 -16.91 -7.98
C TRP A 861 -8.36 -15.49 -7.62
N VAL A 862 -8.08 -15.09 -6.38
CA VAL A 862 -8.28 -13.75 -5.84
C VAL A 862 -6.96 -13.38 -5.15
N LEU A 863 -6.36 -12.24 -5.51
CA LEU A 863 -5.15 -11.78 -4.83
C LEU A 863 -5.47 -11.40 -3.38
N ALA A 864 -4.60 -11.82 -2.46
CA ALA A 864 -4.58 -11.32 -1.10
C ALA A 864 -3.87 -9.95 -1.06
N ASP A 865 -4.01 -9.21 0.03
CA ASP A 865 -3.32 -7.92 0.25
C ASP A 865 -1.80 -8.05 -0.03
N ASN A 866 -1.16 -6.98 -0.53
CA ASN A 866 0.24 -6.85 -0.98
C ASN A 866 0.62 -7.51 -2.32
N LEU A 867 -0.08 -8.54 -2.81
CA LEU A 867 0.21 -9.17 -4.12
C LEU A 867 -0.27 -8.30 -5.29
N GLU A 868 0.57 -7.97 -6.28
CA GLU A 868 0.13 -7.11 -7.40
C GLU A 868 -0.15 -7.83 -8.73
N ASN A 869 0.45 -8.99 -9.02
CA ASN A 869 0.38 -9.58 -10.37
C ASN A 869 -0.31 -10.96 -10.38
N LEU A 870 -1.31 -11.12 -11.24
CA LEU A 870 -2.00 -12.39 -11.50
C LEU A 870 -1.93 -12.77 -12.98
N THR A 871 -1.36 -13.93 -13.29
CA THR A 871 -1.46 -14.57 -14.61
C THR A 871 -2.29 -15.85 -14.51
N LEU A 872 -3.41 -15.90 -15.21
CA LEU A 872 -4.20 -17.11 -15.40
C LEU A 872 -3.53 -17.99 -16.45
N THR A 873 -3.46 -19.30 -16.18
CA THR A 873 -2.74 -20.28 -17.01
C THR A 873 -3.69 -21.32 -17.60
N GLY A 874 -3.15 -22.24 -18.41
CA GLY A 874 -3.94 -23.30 -19.04
C GLY A 874 -4.85 -22.81 -20.18
N SER A 875 -5.98 -23.49 -20.36
CA SER A 875 -6.95 -23.26 -21.45
C SER A 875 -8.40 -23.52 -21.03
N THR A 876 -8.65 -23.52 -19.72
CA THR A 876 -9.97 -23.56 -19.09
C THR A 876 -10.45 -22.15 -18.79
N ALA A 877 -11.76 -21.91 -18.91
CA ALA A 877 -12.39 -20.69 -18.41
C ALA A 877 -12.26 -20.66 -16.88
N ILE A 878 -11.32 -19.85 -16.41
CA ILE A 878 -11.04 -19.53 -15.00
C ILE A 878 -11.03 -18.01 -14.85
N ASN A 879 -11.22 -17.52 -13.62
CA ASN A 879 -11.38 -16.09 -13.34
C ASN A 879 -10.30 -15.57 -12.38
N GLY A 880 -9.97 -14.29 -12.52
CA GLY A 880 -9.06 -13.56 -11.65
C GLY A 880 -9.76 -12.40 -10.94
N THR A 881 -9.29 -12.04 -9.76
CA THR A 881 -9.71 -10.82 -9.05
C THR A 881 -8.52 -10.24 -8.28
N GLY A 882 -8.38 -8.92 -8.29
CA GLY A 882 -7.34 -8.19 -7.60
C GLY A 882 -7.61 -7.98 -6.11
N ASN A 883 -6.76 -7.15 -5.51
CA ASN A 883 -6.90 -6.58 -4.17
C ASN A 883 -7.10 -5.05 -4.27
N LYS A 884 -6.80 -4.30 -3.20
CA LYS A 884 -7.04 -2.84 -3.14
C LYS A 884 -5.81 -1.99 -3.54
N GLU A 885 -4.98 -2.54 -4.41
CA GLU A 885 -3.70 -1.97 -4.83
C GLU A 885 -3.59 -2.03 -6.36
N ASN A 886 -2.66 -1.29 -6.97
CA ASN A 886 -2.54 -1.27 -8.44
C ASN A 886 -2.08 -2.64 -8.95
N ASN A 887 -2.96 -3.39 -9.61
CA ASN A 887 -2.75 -4.78 -9.99
C ASN A 887 -2.55 -4.97 -11.51
N ILE A 888 -1.88 -6.07 -11.89
CA ILE A 888 -1.79 -6.53 -13.29
C ILE A 888 -2.45 -7.90 -13.42
N LEU A 889 -3.61 -7.95 -14.07
CA LEU A 889 -4.41 -9.16 -14.29
C LEU A 889 -4.32 -9.59 -15.75
N THR A 890 -3.67 -10.73 -16.01
CA THR A 890 -3.57 -11.33 -17.35
C THR A 890 -4.39 -12.62 -17.43
N GLY A 891 -5.33 -12.67 -18.36
CA GLY A 891 -6.14 -13.85 -18.67
C GLY A 891 -5.38 -14.93 -19.45
N ASN A 892 -6.11 -15.98 -19.85
CA ASN A 892 -5.58 -17.09 -20.65
C ASN A 892 -6.17 -17.08 -22.07
N THR A 893 -6.46 -18.26 -22.64
CA THR A 893 -6.99 -18.40 -24.03
C THR A 893 -8.46 -18.81 -24.07
N ALA A 894 -9.14 -18.78 -22.93
CA ALA A 894 -10.56 -19.06 -22.78
C ALA A 894 -11.28 -17.81 -22.26
N ALA A 895 -12.62 -17.80 -22.31
CA ALA A 895 -13.40 -16.71 -21.75
C ALA A 895 -13.15 -16.58 -20.23
N ASN A 896 -12.53 -15.48 -19.80
CA ASN A 896 -12.21 -15.16 -18.41
C ASN A 896 -13.08 -14.00 -17.89
N THR A 897 -13.32 -13.96 -16.57
CA THR A 897 -13.66 -12.70 -15.89
C THR A 897 -12.43 -12.24 -15.11
N LEU A 898 -12.04 -10.98 -15.32
CA LEU A 898 -11.00 -10.26 -14.60
C LEU A 898 -11.67 -9.07 -13.90
N ASN A 899 -11.29 -8.79 -12.66
CA ASN A 899 -11.93 -7.79 -11.81
C ASN A 899 -10.84 -7.13 -10.95
N GLY A 900 -10.53 -5.85 -11.19
CA GLY A 900 -9.48 -5.11 -10.50
C GLY A 900 -9.81 -4.88 -9.03
N VAL A 901 -10.92 -4.17 -8.80
CA VAL A 901 -11.52 -3.64 -7.56
C VAL A 901 -11.19 -2.18 -7.22
N ASP A 902 -10.24 -1.90 -6.32
CA ASP A 902 -9.83 -0.53 -6.00
C ASP A 902 -8.34 -0.41 -6.36
N GLY A 903 -7.97 0.38 -7.36
CA GLY A 903 -6.61 0.35 -7.91
C GLY A 903 -6.45 1.23 -9.13
N ASN A 904 -5.26 1.27 -9.73
CA ASN A 904 -5.06 1.77 -11.10
C ASN A 904 -4.53 0.57 -11.90
N ASP A 905 -5.46 -0.25 -12.36
CA ASP A 905 -5.22 -1.65 -12.71
C ASP A 905 -4.98 -1.85 -14.20
N SER A 906 -4.25 -2.91 -14.54
CA SER A 906 -3.97 -3.30 -15.91
C SER A 906 -4.56 -4.67 -16.20
N LEU A 907 -5.74 -4.70 -16.79
CA LEU A 907 -6.46 -5.92 -17.15
C LEU A 907 -6.26 -6.27 -18.62
N ILE A 908 -5.84 -7.51 -18.89
CA ILE A 908 -5.58 -8.04 -20.24
C ILE A 908 -6.36 -9.35 -20.40
N GLY A 909 -7.43 -9.36 -21.20
CA GLY A 909 -8.30 -10.53 -21.43
C GLY A 909 -7.55 -11.65 -22.15
N GLY A 910 -7.25 -11.43 -23.43
CA GLY A 910 -6.26 -12.22 -24.17
C GLY A 910 -6.77 -12.68 -25.53
N SER A 911 -7.51 -13.80 -25.57
CA SER A 911 -8.09 -14.33 -26.81
C SER A 911 -9.45 -15.01 -26.60
N GLY A 912 -10.18 -14.62 -25.57
CA GLY A 912 -11.41 -15.27 -25.16
C GLY A 912 -12.67 -14.59 -25.68
N ASN A 913 -13.57 -14.36 -24.75
CA ASN A 913 -14.79 -13.57 -24.88
C ASN A 913 -14.98 -13.00 -23.48
N ASP A 914 -14.12 -12.03 -23.18
CA ASP A 914 -13.65 -11.77 -21.83
C ASP A 914 -14.48 -10.68 -21.15
N THR A 915 -14.46 -10.65 -19.83
CA THR A 915 -15.18 -9.64 -19.04
C THR A 915 -14.18 -9.00 -18.10
N LEU A 916 -13.80 -7.76 -18.39
CA LEU A 916 -12.84 -6.97 -17.64
C LEU A 916 -13.62 -5.89 -16.89
N ILE A 917 -13.50 -5.91 -15.57
CA ILE A 917 -14.05 -4.90 -14.67
C ILE A 917 -12.85 -4.25 -13.99
N GLY A 918 -12.68 -2.94 -14.11
CA GLY A 918 -11.66 -2.19 -13.37
C GLY A 918 -12.07 -2.05 -11.90
N GLY A 919 -12.46 -0.84 -11.51
CA GLY A 919 -13.52 -0.64 -10.52
C GLY A 919 -13.52 0.73 -9.87
N SER A 920 -12.34 1.21 -9.44
CA SER A 920 -12.18 2.49 -8.74
C SER A 920 -10.72 2.97 -8.75
N GLY A 921 -10.40 3.76 -9.76
CA GLY A 921 -9.14 4.44 -10.05
C GLY A 921 -8.95 4.53 -11.56
N ASN A 922 -7.73 4.76 -12.07
CA ASN A 922 -7.51 5.03 -13.50
C ASN A 922 -7.00 3.76 -14.19
N ASP A 923 -7.91 2.97 -14.71
CA ASP A 923 -7.66 1.60 -15.14
C ASP A 923 -7.32 1.50 -16.64
N THR A 924 -6.67 0.40 -17.03
CA THR A 924 -6.36 0.08 -18.42
C THR A 924 -6.86 -1.32 -18.76
N LEU A 925 -7.92 -1.37 -19.56
CA LEU A 925 -8.62 -2.59 -19.96
C LEU A 925 -8.33 -2.90 -21.44
N ASP A 926 -7.60 -3.98 -21.71
CA ASP A 926 -7.37 -4.52 -23.05
C ASP A 926 -8.05 -5.89 -23.18
N GLY A 927 -9.15 -5.97 -23.95
CA GLY A 927 -9.83 -7.25 -24.19
C GLY A 927 -8.93 -8.26 -24.94
N GLY A 928 -8.01 -7.77 -25.77
CA GLY A 928 -7.23 -8.61 -26.68
C GLY A 928 -8.04 -8.95 -27.93
N VAL A 929 -8.18 -10.26 -28.24
CA VAL A 929 -8.89 -10.72 -29.44
C VAL A 929 -10.14 -11.50 -29.07
N GLY A 930 -11.31 -10.85 -29.09
CA GLY A 930 -12.56 -11.49 -28.71
C GLY A 930 -13.84 -10.81 -29.22
N ASN A 931 -14.86 -10.87 -28.38
CA ASN A 931 -16.00 -9.95 -28.37
C ASN A 931 -16.24 -9.69 -26.88
N ASP A 932 -15.66 -8.62 -26.38
CA ASP A 932 -15.33 -8.52 -24.96
C ASP A 932 -16.21 -7.47 -24.25
N SER A 933 -16.31 -7.58 -22.93
CA SER A 933 -17.11 -6.70 -22.08
C SER A 933 -16.16 -5.95 -21.15
N LEU A 934 -16.03 -4.64 -21.35
CA LEU A 934 -15.18 -3.76 -20.58
C LEU A 934 -16.06 -2.82 -19.73
N ASP A 935 -15.69 -2.63 -18.47
CA ASP A 935 -16.43 -1.86 -17.46
C ASP A 935 -15.37 -1.23 -16.53
N GLY A 936 -14.94 0.00 -16.82
CA GLY A 936 -13.84 0.67 -16.13
C GLY A 936 -14.22 1.04 -14.70
N GLY A 937 -15.21 1.92 -14.56
CA GLY A 937 -16.04 2.02 -13.36
C GLY A 937 -16.07 3.41 -12.74
N ALA A 938 -14.94 3.91 -12.25
CA ALA A 938 -14.83 5.21 -11.58
C ALA A 938 -13.39 5.72 -11.52
N GLY A 939 -13.03 6.57 -12.49
CA GLY A 939 -11.73 7.21 -12.67
C GLY A 939 -11.56 7.59 -14.14
N ASN A 940 -10.35 7.89 -14.61
CA ASN A 940 -10.12 8.23 -16.02
C ASN A 940 -9.50 7.04 -16.76
N ASP A 941 -10.35 6.23 -17.38
CA ASP A 941 -10.03 4.87 -17.82
C ASP A 941 -9.60 4.78 -19.28
N ILE A 942 -8.90 3.68 -19.60
CA ILE A 942 -8.32 3.41 -20.91
C ILE A 942 -8.82 2.07 -21.43
N TYR A 943 -9.78 2.13 -22.36
CA TYR A 943 -10.31 0.97 -23.06
C TYR A 943 -9.52 0.71 -24.35
N THR A 944 -9.11 -0.54 -24.60
CA THR A 944 -8.53 -0.97 -25.87
C THR A 944 -9.44 -1.98 -26.55
N VAL A 945 -9.88 -1.68 -27.78
CA VAL A 945 -10.89 -2.47 -28.52
C VAL A 945 -10.40 -2.89 -29.92
N ASP A 946 -10.60 -4.16 -30.24
CA ASP A 946 -10.09 -4.87 -31.44
C ASP A 946 -11.23 -5.30 -32.38
N SER A 947 -12.44 -5.49 -31.83
CA SER A 947 -13.58 -6.13 -32.46
C SER A 947 -14.80 -5.21 -32.48
N LEU A 948 -15.57 -5.26 -33.57
CA LEU A 948 -16.83 -4.50 -33.72
C LEU A 948 -17.99 -5.04 -32.86
N ASN A 949 -17.74 -6.04 -32.02
CA ASN A 949 -18.69 -6.60 -31.07
C ASN A 949 -18.21 -6.46 -29.62
N ASP A 950 -17.09 -5.77 -29.38
CA ASP A 950 -16.69 -5.36 -28.04
C ASP A 950 -17.73 -4.39 -27.48
N THR A 951 -17.88 -4.38 -26.17
CA THR A 951 -18.88 -3.60 -25.45
C THR A 951 -18.23 -2.90 -24.28
N ILE A 952 -18.38 -1.58 -24.21
CA ILE A 952 -17.99 -0.77 -23.06
C ILE A 952 -19.27 -0.44 -22.28
N THR A 953 -19.21 -0.56 -20.95
CA THR A 953 -20.23 -0.06 -20.02
C THR A 953 -19.60 1.09 -19.27
N GLU A 954 -20.28 2.25 -19.22
CA GLU A 954 -19.73 3.44 -18.58
C GLU A 954 -20.73 4.11 -17.62
N GLY A 955 -20.22 4.57 -16.47
CA GLY A 955 -21.00 5.20 -15.42
C GLY A 955 -21.41 6.64 -15.75
N LEU A 956 -22.41 7.17 -15.04
CA LEU A 956 -22.64 8.62 -15.02
C LEU A 956 -21.71 9.24 -13.97
N ASP A 957 -21.00 10.31 -14.34
CA ASP A 957 -19.98 10.96 -13.51
C ASP A 957 -18.83 10.01 -13.10
N ALA A 958 -18.48 9.02 -13.94
CA ALA A 958 -17.39 8.06 -13.71
C ALA A 958 -16.01 8.72 -13.78
N GLY A 959 -15.70 9.42 -14.89
CA GLY A 959 -14.51 10.26 -15.00
C GLY A 959 -14.40 11.02 -16.32
N THR A 960 -13.42 10.66 -17.15
CA THR A 960 -13.17 11.28 -18.47
C THR A 960 -12.31 10.32 -19.30
N ASP A 961 -12.95 9.55 -20.15
CA ASP A 961 -12.45 8.21 -20.49
C ASP A 961 -12.00 8.08 -21.94
N LEU A 962 -11.07 7.16 -22.22
CA LEU A 962 -10.36 7.05 -23.50
C LEU A 962 -10.51 5.67 -24.14
N VAL A 963 -11.25 5.62 -25.25
CA VAL A 963 -11.29 4.46 -26.14
C VAL A 963 -10.16 4.51 -27.17
N LYS A 964 -9.29 3.50 -27.17
CA LYS A 964 -8.27 3.23 -28.18
C LYS A 964 -8.74 2.11 -29.10
N SER A 965 -9.19 2.47 -30.30
CA SER A 965 -9.82 1.52 -31.23
C SER A 965 -8.92 1.09 -32.38
N ALA A 966 -8.85 -0.21 -32.67
CA ALA A 966 -8.25 -0.77 -33.90
C ALA A 966 -9.26 -1.03 -35.04
N VAL A 967 -10.53 -0.64 -34.81
CA VAL A 967 -11.70 -0.73 -35.71
C VAL A 967 -12.39 0.64 -35.85
N SER A 968 -13.42 0.74 -36.69
CA SER A 968 -14.28 1.94 -36.67
C SER A 968 -15.17 1.91 -35.44
N TRP A 969 -15.22 2.99 -34.67
CA TRP A 969 -15.90 3.04 -33.38
C TRP A 969 -16.92 4.18 -33.30
N VAL A 970 -17.91 4.00 -32.42
CA VAL A 970 -18.92 5.00 -32.06
C VAL A 970 -18.94 5.04 -30.54
N LEU A 971 -18.71 6.21 -29.94
CA LEU A 971 -18.81 6.36 -28.49
C LEU A 971 -20.27 6.14 -28.05
N THR A 972 -20.46 5.32 -27.01
CA THR A 972 -21.73 5.21 -26.29
C THR A 972 -21.88 6.35 -25.30
N ASP A 973 -23.07 6.53 -24.74
CA ASP A 973 -23.34 7.45 -23.63
C ASP A 973 -22.23 7.40 -22.55
N ASN A 974 -21.85 8.56 -22.01
CA ASN A 974 -20.85 8.77 -20.95
C ASN A 974 -19.35 8.55 -21.30
N LEU A 975 -18.96 8.43 -22.58
CA LEU A 975 -17.54 8.37 -22.98
C LEU A 975 -17.13 9.64 -23.75
N GLU A 976 -16.00 10.27 -23.41
CA GLU A 976 -15.58 11.53 -24.03
C GLU A 976 -14.51 11.38 -25.13
N ASN A 977 -13.54 10.48 -24.98
CA ASN A 977 -12.33 10.49 -25.82
C ASN A 977 -12.23 9.24 -26.70
N LEU A 978 -11.92 9.43 -27.99
CA LEU A 978 -11.68 8.37 -28.96
C LEU A 978 -10.36 8.60 -29.69
N THR A 979 -9.45 7.63 -29.64
CA THR A 979 -8.24 7.58 -30.48
C THR A 979 -8.30 6.38 -31.42
N LEU A 980 -8.31 6.66 -32.72
CA LEU A 980 -8.18 5.63 -33.75
C LEU A 980 -6.71 5.20 -33.87
N THR A 981 -6.46 3.90 -33.93
CA THR A 981 -5.11 3.34 -33.88
C THR A 981 -4.70 2.66 -35.20
N GLY A 982 -3.42 2.29 -35.31
CA GLY A 982 -2.88 1.60 -36.47
C GLY A 982 -2.87 2.45 -37.74
N SER A 983 -3.08 1.79 -38.89
CA SER A 983 -2.99 2.42 -40.22
C SER A 983 -4.04 1.87 -41.21
N LYS A 984 -5.15 1.35 -40.69
CA LYS A 984 -6.34 0.98 -41.49
C LYS A 984 -7.17 2.23 -41.73
N VAL A 985 -7.90 2.29 -42.84
CA VAL A 985 -9.04 3.21 -42.97
C VAL A 985 -10.14 2.71 -42.02
N ILE A 986 -10.31 3.44 -40.92
CA ILE A 986 -11.34 3.28 -39.88
C ILE A 986 -11.88 4.67 -39.54
N ASN A 987 -13.06 4.73 -38.92
CA ASN A 987 -13.80 5.97 -38.67
C ASN A 987 -14.13 6.11 -37.18
N GLY A 988 -14.30 7.36 -36.72
CA GLY A 988 -14.75 7.67 -35.37
C GLY A 988 -16.09 8.40 -35.39
N THR A 989 -16.89 8.23 -34.35
CA THR A 989 -18.11 9.02 -34.13
C THR A 989 -18.34 9.21 -32.63
N GLY A 990 -18.73 10.41 -32.24
CA GLY A 990 -19.00 10.79 -30.86
C GLY A 990 -20.41 10.44 -30.37
N ASN A 991 -20.74 11.02 -29.22
CA ASN A 991 -22.04 11.00 -28.55
C ASN A 991 -22.50 12.45 -28.28
N SER A 992 -23.52 12.66 -27.44
CA SER A 992 -24.03 14.02 -27.15
C SER A 992 -23.29 14.73 -26.01
N LEU A 993 -21.95 14.64 -25.99
CA LEU A 993 -21.05 15.26 -25.00
C LEU A 993 -19.91 15.95 -25.76
N ASN A 994 -19.15 16.80 -25.08
CA ASN A 994 -17.94 17.41 -25.65
C ASN A 994 -16.85 16.34 -25.82
N ASN A 995 -16.66 15.83 -27.02
CA ASN A 995 -15.76 14.72 -27.31
C ASN A 995 -14.40 15.18 -27.85
N ILE A 996 -13.36 14.36 -27.64
CA ILE A 996 -12.06 14.51 -28.30
C ILE A 996 -11.81 13.29 -29.19
N ILE A 997 -11.87 13.48 -30.51
CA ILE A 997 -11.74 12.40 -31.49
C ILE A 997 -10.46 12.60 -32.31
N THR A 998 -9.48 11.74 -32.10
CA THR A 998 -8.20 11.73 -32.83
C THR A 998 -8.16 10.58 -33.84
N GLY A 999 -7.91 10.91 -35.11
CA GLY A 999 -7.71 9.97 -36.21
C GLY A 999 -6.34 9.29 -36.20
N ASN A 1000 -6.08 8.50 -37.25
CA ASN A 1000 -4.82 7.78 -37.46
C ASN A 1000 -4.11 8.27 -38.74
N SER A 1001 -3.16 7.51 -39.28
CA SER A 1001 -2.40 7.92 -40.47
C SER A 1001 -3.08 7.56 -41.81
N ALA A 1002 -4.39 7.37 -41.83
CA ALA A 1002 -5.16 6.99 -43.01
C ALA A 1002 -6.38 7.90 -43.16
N ALA A 1003 -6.97 7.95 -44.36
CA ALA A 1003 -8.16 8.76 -44.63
C ALA A 1003 -9.33 8.34 -43.71
N ASN A 1004 -9.60 9.10 -42.65
CA ASN A 1004 -10.64 8.84 -41.66
C ASN A 1004 -11.89 9.69 -41.94
N ILE A 1005 -13.04 9.19 -41.50
CA ILE A 1005 -14.21 10.05 -41.24
C ILE A 1005 -14.36 10.16 -39.73
N LEU A 1006 -14.35 11.39 -39.22
CA LEU A 1006 -14.62 11.75 -37.83
C LEU A 1006 -15.93 12.57 -37.80
N ASN A 1007 -16.74 12.36 -36.77
CA ASN A 1007 -18.08 12.95 -36.67
C ASN A 1007 -18.43 13.18 -35.21
N GLY A 1008 -18.45 14.43 -34.75
CA GLY A 1008 -18.70 14.83 -33.37
C GLY A 1008 -20.10 14.45 -32.88
N VAL A 1009 -21.10 15.15 -33.45
CA VAL A 1009 -22.57 15.14 -33.22
C VAL A 1009 -23.13 16.34 -32.45
N ASP A 1010 -23.46 16.22 -31.17
CA ASP A 1010 -24.14 17.24 -30.36
C ASP A 1010 -23.25 17.55 -29.14
N GLY A 1011 -22.39 18.56 -29.23
CA GLY A 1011 -21.38 18.87 -28.21
C GLY A 1011 -20.43 19.95 -28.71
N ASN A 1012 -19.55 20.46 -27.84
CA ASN A 1012 -18.41 21.27 -28.27
C ASN A 1012 -17.20 20.33 -28.45
N ASP A 1013 -17.00 19.86 -29.67
CA ASP A 1013 -16.10 18.76 -30.02
C ASP A 1013 -14.71 19.22 -30.48
N SER A 1014 -13.70 18.37 -30.29
CA SER A 1014 -12.35 18.55 -30.82
C SER A 1014 -11.96 17.39 -31.72
N LEU A 1015 -11.83 17.66 -33.02
CA LEU A 1015 -11.65 16.65 -34.06
C LEU A 1015 -10.29 16.84 -34.73
N ILE A 1016 -9.44 15.80 -34.69
CA ILE A 1016 -8.08 15.85 -35.20
C ILE A 1016 -7.90 14.74 -36.25
N GLY A 1017 -7.88 15.10 -37.54
CA GLY A 1017 -7.78 14.14 -38.66
C GLY A 1017 -6.48 13.35 -38.65
N GLY A 1018 -5.36 14.05 -38.81
CA GLY A 1018 -4.01 13.53 -38.52
C GLY A 1018 -3.04 13.69 -39.68
N SER A 1019 -2.99 12.72 -40.59
CA SER A 1019 -2.14 12.78 -41.80
C SER A 1019 -2.75 12.06 -43.00
N GLY A 1020 -4.08 11.99 -43.05
CA GLY A 1020 -4.80 11.24 -44.06
C GLY A 1020 -5.24 12.12 -45.22
N ASN A 1021 -6.54 12.06 -45.47
CA ASN A 1021 -7.29 12.77 -46.48
C ASN A 1021 -8.70 12.83 -45.92
N ASP A 1022 -8.83 13.60 -44.85
CA ASP A 1022 -9.75 13.30 -43.75
C ASP A 1022 -11.07 14.07 -43.91
N THR A 1023 -12.12 13.59 -43.26
CA THR A 1023 -13.44 14.24 -43.31
C THR A 1023 -13.96 14.38 -41.89
N LEU A 1024 -14.00 15.62 -41.41
CA LEU A 1024 -14.39 15.99 -40.05
C LEU A 1024 -15.73 16.71 -40.13
N PHE A 1025 -16.74 16.13 -39.50
CA PHE A 1025 -18.01 16.78 -39.21
C PHE A 1025 -18.04 17.10 -37.71
N GLY A 1026 -18.25 18.36 -37.31
CA GLY A 1026 -18.50 18.73 -35.92
C GLY A 1026 -19.92 18.29 -35.51
N GLY A 1027 -20.79 19.26 -35.31
CA GLY A 1027 -22.20 19.11 -35.68
C GLY A 1027 -23.12 20.18 -35.08
N ALA A 1028 -23.12 20.29 -33.75
CA ALA A 1028 -24.01 21.19 -33.01
C ALA A 1028 -23.42 21.60 -31.64
N GLY A 1029 -22.41 22.46 -31.69
CA GLY A 1029 -21.77 23.19 -30.58
C GLY A 1029 -20.65 24.06 -31.14
N ASP A 1030 -19.83 24.70 -30.31
CA ASP A 1030 -18.65 25.45 -30.82
C ASP A 1030 -17.44 24.50 -30.91
N ASP A 1031 -17.11 24.04 -32.12
CA ASP A 1031 -16.17 22.93 -32.36
C ASP A 1031 -14.76 23.40 -32.81
N ASP A 1032 -13.70 22.59 -32.58
CA ASP A 1032 -12.32 22.84 -33.08
C ASP A 1032 -11.86 21.66 -33.98
N LEU A 1033 -11.88 21.89 -35.31
CA LEU A 1033 -11.58 20.93 -36.36
C LEU A 1033 -10.17 21.18 -36.92
N ASP A 1034 -9.21 20.31 -36.62
CA ASP A 1034 -7.89 20.27 -37.27
C ASP A 1034 -7.81 19.06 -38.21
N GLY A 1035 -7.81 19.31 -39.52
CA GLY A 1035 -7.62 18.24 -40.52
C GLY A 1035 -6.28 17.50 -40.35
N GLY A 1036 -5.27 18.15 -39.77
CA GLY A 1036 -3.91 17.66 -39.81
C GLY A 1036 -3.33 17.78 -41.23
N ALA A 1037 -2.44 16.88 -41.62
CA ALA A 1037 -1.64 17.04 -42.83
C ALA A 1037 -2.17 16.22 -44.03
N GLY A 1038 -3.16 16.74 -44.77
CA GLY A 1038 -3.73 16.03 -45.91
C GLY A 1038 -4.27 16.90 -47.06
N ILE A 1039 -5.48 16.53 -47.51
CA ILE A 1039 -6.38 17.32 -48.35
C ILE A 1039 -7.75 17.02 -47.78
N ASP A 1040 -8.16 17.87 -46.86
CA ASP A 1040 -9.11 17.50 -45.81
C ASP A 1040 -10.42 18.28 -45.96
N SER A 1041 -11.52 17.69 -45.51
CA SER A 1041 -12.87 18.22 -45.63
C SER A 1041 -13.43 18.49 -44.25
N LEU A 1042 -13.62 19.76 -43.91
CA LEU A 1042 -14.07 20.21 -42.60
C LEU A 1042 -15.49 20.81 -42.74
N ASP A 1043 -16.39 20.47 -41.82
CA ASP A 1043 -17.80 20.84 -41.85
C ASP A 1043 -18.24 21.01 -40.38
N GLY A 1044 -18.24 22.25 -39.86
CA GLY A 1044 -18.45 22.52 -38.44
C GLY A 1044 -19.88 22.19 -38.02
N GLY A 1045 -20.84 22.97 -38.55
CA GLY A 1045 -22.26 22.64 -38.51
C GLY A 1045 -23.09 23.80 -37.99
N VAL A 1046 -23.35 23.83 -36.68
CA VAL A 1046 -24.15 24.86 -36.00
C VAL A 1046 -23.53 25.22 -34.64
N GLY A 1047 -22.66 26.22 -34.65
CA GLY A 1047 -22.07 26.88 -33.49
C GLY A 1047 -21.08 27.94 -33.94
N ASN A 1048 -20.12 28.34 -33.10
CA ASN A 1048 -19.07 29.29 -33.48
C ASN A 1048 -17.76 28.52 -33.71
N ASP A 1049 -17.69 27.86 -34.86
CA ASP A 1049 -16.74 26.80 -35.15
C ASP A 1049 -15.35 27.33 -35.49
N THR A 1050 -14.35 26.47 -35.30
CA THR A 1050 -12.95 26.78 -35.51
C THR A 1050 -12.28 25.76 -36.40
N TYR A 1051 -11.76 26.21 -37.54
CA TYR A 1051 -11.13 25.36 -38.56
C TYR A 1051 -9.62 25.62 -38.62
N THR A 1052 -8.80 24.61 -38.34
CA THR A 1052 -7.35 24.68 -38.52
C THR A 1052 -6.96 24.11 -39.88
N VAL A 1053 -6.38 24.95 -40.75
CA VAL A 1053 -6.01 24.59 -42.14
C VAL A 1053 -4.53 24.81 -42.44
N ASN A 1054 -3.94 23.89 -43.20
CA ASN A 1054 -2.51 23.94 -43.57
C ASN A 1054 -2.19 23.48 -44.99
N SER A 1055 -3.15 22.95 -45.75
CA SER A 1055 -3.00 22.54 -47.14
C SER A 1055 -3.92 23.38 -48.04
N VAL A 1056 -3.37 23.88 -49.17
CA VAL A 1056 -4.09 24.74 -50.13
C VAL A 1056 -5.17 24.01 -50.93
N SER A 1057 -5.51 22.79 -50.53
CA SER A 1057 -6.56 21.95 -51.12
C SER A 1057 -7.64 21.58 -50.09
N ASP A 1058 -7.47 21.96 -48.81
CA ASP A 1058 -8.46 21.77 -47.76
C ASP A 1058 -9.76 22.49 -48.13
N ALA A 1059 -10.89 21.89 -47.77
CA ALA A 1059 -12.22 22.38 -48.09
C ALA A 1059 -13.02 22.55 -46.81
N ILE A 1060 -13.47 23.77 -46.53
CA ILE A 1060 -14.45 24.05 -45.49
C ILE A 1060 -15.84 24.09 -46.15
N ALA A 1061 -16.78 23.36 -45.57
CA ALA A 1061 -18.21 23.45 -45.84
C ALA A 1061 -18.90 24.11 -44.64
N GLU A 1062 -19.91 24.93 -44.90
CA GLU A 1062 -20.60 25.70 -43.88
C GLU A 1062 -21.97 26.11 -44.39
N ASP A 1063 -23.01 25.94 -43.57
CA ASP A 1063 -24.40 26.24 -43.95
C ASP A 1063 -24.79 27.69 -43.61
N LEU A 1064 -25.97 28.13 -44.07
CA LEU A 1064 -26.43 29.51 -43.82
C LEU A 1064 -27.02 29.65 -42.41
N ASP A 1065 -26.64 30.72 -41.71
CA ASP A 1065 -27.01 31.00 -40.31
C ASP A 1065 -26.43 29.96 -39.30
N ALA A 1066 -25.24 29.41 -39.58
CA ALA A 1066 -24.49 28.47 -38.71
C ALA A 1066 -24.04 29.14 -37.40
N GLY A 1067 -23.11 30.10 -37.47
CA GLY A 1067 -22.77 30.97 -36.35
C GLY A 1067 -21.93 32.19 -36.71
N ALA A 1068 -20.64 32.17 -36.38
CA ALA A 1068 -19.71 33.30 -36.54
C ALA A 1068 -18.25 32.80 -36.56
N ASP A 1069 -17.88 32.15 -37.65
CA ASP A 1069 -16.91 31.05 -37.62
C ASP A 1069 -15.46 31.48 -37.93
N LEU A 1070 -14.47 30.71 -37.47
CA LEU A 1070 -13.05 31.10 -37.44
C LEU A 1070 -12.11 30.13 -38.16
N VAL A 1071 -11.50 30.58 -39.26
CA VAL A 1071 -10.38 29.87 -39.88
C VAL A 1071 -9.05 30.28 -39.23
N LYS A 1072 -8.37 29.34 -38.57
CA LYS A 1072 -6.95 29.41 -38.19
C LYS A 1072 -6.10 28.88 -39.35
N SER A 1073 -5.46 29.75 -40.13
CA SER A 1073 -4.66 29.33 -41.29
C SER A 1073 -3.15 29.45 -41.07
N SER A 1074 -2.39 28.44 -41.50
CA SER A 1074 -0.92 28.49 -41.58
C SER A 1074 -0.38 28.79 -42.99
N ILE A 1075 -1.31 29.03 -43.93
CA ILE A 1075 -1.07 29.22 -45.37
C ILE A 1075 -1.75 30.50 -45.87
N THR A 1076 -1.53 30.86 -47.14
CA THR A 1076 -2.35 31.88 -47.78
C THR A 1076 -3.77 31.33 -47.99
N TRP A 1077 -4.78 32.04 -47.50
CA TRP A 1077 -6.17 31.60 -47.50
C TRP A 1077 -7.12 32.66 -48.08
N VAL A 1078 -8.28 32.18 -48.54
CA VAL A 1078 -9.41 32.99 -49.00
C VAL A 1078 -10.64 32.38 -48.33
N LEU A 1079 -11.44 33.18 -47.63
CA LEU A 1079 -12.65 32.68 -46.98
C LEU A 1079 -13.65 32.14 -48.02
N GLY A 1080 -14.39 31.10 -47.62
CA GLY A 1080 -15.47 30.51 -48.41
C GLY A 1080 -16.70 31.42 -48.45
N ASN A 1081 -17.86 30.86 -48.76
CA ASN A 1081 -19.11 31.52 -48.37
C ASN A 1081 -19.35 31.30 -46.87
N ASN A 1082 -20.21 32.10 -46.26
CA ASN A 1082 -20.68 32.03 -44.87
C ASN A 1082 -19.61 32.39 -43.81
N LEU A 1083 -18.37 31.92 -43.93
CA LEU A 1083 -17.28 32.20 -42.98
C LEU A 1083 -17.02 33.70 -42.72
N GLU A 1084 -17.11 34.18 -41.47
CA GLU A 1084 -16.74 35.56 -41.13
C GLU A 1084 -15.25 35.80 -40.83
N ASN A 1085 -14.58 34.92 -40.08
CA ASN A 1085 -13.30 35.26 -39.43
C ASN A 1085 -12.10 34.47 -39.97
N LEU A 1086 -10.97 35.16 -40.17
CA LEU A 1086 -9.70 34.58 -40.60
C LEU A 1086 -8.55 35.06 -39.72
N THR A 1087 -7.85 34.14 -39.07
CA THR A 1087 -6.58 34.41 -38.38
C THR A 1087 -5.43 33.68 -39.07
N LEU A 1088 -4.47 34.45 -39.59
CA LEU A 1088 -3.20 33.93 -40.10
C LEU A 1088 -2.26 33.63 -38.92
N THR A 1089 -1.57 32.49 -38.99
CA THR A 1089 -0.72 31.97 -37.91
C THR A 1089 0.76 31.93 -38.31
N GLY A 1090 1.66 31.72 -37.34
CA GLY A 1090 3.11 31.64 -37.59
C GLY A 1090 3.78 32.98 -37.91
N SER A 1091 4.84 32.95 -38.73
CA SER A 1091 5.65 34.14 -39.07
C SER A 1091 6.05 34.18 -40.56
N THR A 1092 5.32 33.47 -41.42
CA THR A 1092 5.52 33.41 -42.86
C THR A 1092 4.80 34.57 -43.56
N ALA A 1093 5.31 35.04 -44.69
CA ALA A 1093 4.60 36.01 -45.54
C ALA A 1093 3.48 35.29 -46.31
N ILE A 1094 2.36 35.07 -45.64
CA ILE A 1094 1.10 34.53 -46.14
C ILE A 1094 0.03 35.63 -46.19
N ASN A 1095 -1.03 35.42 -46.96
CA ASN A 1095 -2.06 36.44 -47.20
C ASN A 1095 -3.46 35.92 -46.82
N GLY A 1096 -4.36 36.85 -46.49
CA GLY A 1096 -5.77 36.59 -46.25
C GLY A 1096 -6.67 37.35 -47.21
N THR A 1097 -7.81 36.78 -47.56
CA THR A 1097 -8.86 37.48 -48.32
C THR A 1097 -10.23 37.06 -47.79
N GLY A 1098 -11.12 38.04 -47.61
CA GLY A 1098 -12.49 37.84 -47.17
C GLY A 1098 -13.43 37.36 -48.26
N ASN A 1099 -14.71 37.51 -48.00
CA ASN A 1099 -15.84 37.21 -48.87
C ASN A 1099 -16.78 38.43 -48.92
N SER A 1100 -18.08 38.25 -49.16
CA SER A 1100 -19.04 39.36 -49.22
C SER A 1100 -19.88 39.52 -47.95
N LEU A 1101 -19.25 39.32 -46.78
CA LEU A 1101 -19.81 39.45 -45.44
C LEU A 1101 -18.96 40.46 -44.64
N ASN A 1102 -19.31 40.77 -43.39
CA ASN A 1102 -18.50 41.66 -42.55
C ASN A 1102 -17.37 40.85 -41.89
N ASN A 1103 -16.22 40.74 -42.56
CA ASN A 1103 -15.16 39.84 -42.14
C ASN A 1103 -14.25 40.45 -41.05
N ILE A 1104 -13.65 39.58 -40.24
CA ILE A 1104 -12.52 39.94 -39.35
C ILE A 1104 -11.28 39.21 -39.84
N LEU A 1105 -10.30 39.97 -40.33
CA LEU A 1105 -9.03 39.44 -40.85
C LEU A 1105 -7.88 39.83 -39.93
N VAL A 1106 -7.19 38.84 -39.37
CA VAL A 1106 -6.04 39.00 -38.47
C VAL A 1106 -4.78 38.45 -39.14
N GLY A 1107 -3.77 39.30 -39.30
CA GLY A 1107 -2.45 38.95 -39.83
C GLY A 1107 -1.54 38.26 -38.80
N ASN A 1108 -0.41 37.73 -39.27
CA ASN A 1108 0.58 37.07 -38.43
C ASN A 1108 1.76 38.01 -38.14
N THR A 1109 3.00 37.52 -38.02
CA THR A 1109 4.21 38.38 -37.88
C THR A 1109 5.09 38.43 -39.15
N GLY A 1110 4.53 38.05 -40.29
CA GLY A 1110 5.13 38.15 -41.62
C GLY A 1110 4.62 39.39 -42.35
N ALA A 1111 5.16 39.68 -43.54
CA ALA A 1111 4.58 40.71 -44.40
C ALA A 1111 3.30 40.16 -45.07
N ASN A 1112 2.13 40.58 -44.62
CA ASN A 1112 0.84 40.07 -45.07
C ASN A 1112 0.18 41.00 -46.10
N ILE A 1113 -0.60 40.41 -47.01
CA ILE A 1113 -1.68 41.12 -47.71
C ILE A 1113 -3.00 40.64 -47.09
N LEU A 1114 -3.81 41.57 -46.60
CA LEU A 1114 -5.18 41.37 -46.13
C LEU A 1114 -6.13 42.16 -47.04
N ASN A 1115 -7.23 41.55 -47.44
CA ASN A 1115 -8.19 42.13 -48.39
C ASN A 1115 -9.62 41.77 -47.96
N GLY A 1116 -10.44 42.74 -47.58
CA GLY A 1116 -11.82 42.51 -47.12
C GLY A 1116 -12.76 42.08 -48.24
N VAL A 1117 -12.82 42.91 -49.28
CA VAL A 1117 -13.57 42.88 -50.56
C VAL A 1117 -14.92 43.60 -50.59
N ASP A 1118 -15.98 43.08 -49.97
CA ASP A 1118 -17.35 43.65 -50.03
C ASP A 1118 -18.05 43.45 -48.67
N GLY A 1119 -17.74 44.31 -47.68
CA GLY A 1119 -18.13 44.12 -46.28
C GLY A 1119 -17.87 45.36 -45.41
N ASN A 1120 -18.30 45.35 -44.15
CA ASN A 1120 -17.90 46.38 -43.17
C ASN A 1120 -16.78 45.77 -42.30
N ASP A 1121 -15.60 45.67 -42.88
CA ASP A 1121 -14.58 44.70 -42.49
C ASP A 1121 -13.61 45.24 -41.44
N ARG A 1122 -12.90 44.31 -40.79
CA ARG A 1122 -12.00 44.63 -39.67
C ARG A 1122 -10.64 43.95 -39.88
N LEU A 1123 -9.70 44.68 -40.46
CA LEU A 1123 -8.38 44.18 -40.87
C LEU A 1123 -7.30 44.60 -39.83
N PHE A 1124 -6.63 43.62 -39.23
CA PHE A 1124 -5.58 43.81 -38.21
C PHE A 1124 -4.30 43.07 -38.60
N ALA A 1125 -3.32 43.72 -39.22
CA ALA A 1125 -2.12 43.03 -39.73
C ALA A 1125 -1.04 42.71 -38.68
N ASN A 1126 -1.21 43.18 -37.43
CA ASN A 1126 -0.32 42.95 -36.28
C ASN A 1126 1.11 43.49 -36.43
N SER A 1127 1.98 42.87 -37.23
CA SER A 1127 3.42 43.17 -37.28
C SER A 1127 4.13 42.67 -38.54
N GLY A 1128 4.32 43.54 -39.52
CA GLY A 1128 5.08 43.21 -40.73
C GLY A 1128 5.56 44.44 -41.50
N ASN A 1129 5.20 44.51 -42.78
CA ASN A 1129 5.24 45.70 -43.64
C ASN A 1129 4.11 45.48 -44.63
N ASP A 1130 2.90 45.73 -44.17
CA ASP A 1130 1.72 44.97 -44.62
C ASP A 1130 0.91 45.74 -45.66
N THR A 1131 -0.06 45.09 -46.28
CA THR A 1131 -0.98 45.74 -47.23
C THR A 1131 -2.40 45.33 -46.89
N LEU A 1132 -3.19 46.31 -46.45
CA LEU A 1132 -4.59 46.17 -46.08
C LEU A 1132 -5.42 46.90 -47.14
N ASP A 1133 -6.37 46.19 -47.74
CA ASP A 1133 -7.37 46.70 -48.68
C ASP A 1133 -8.73 46.38 -48.05
N GLY A 1134 -9.53 47.40 -47.71
CA GLY A 1134 -10.89 47.22 -47.18
C GLY A 1134 -11.79 46.71 -48.30
N GLY A 1135 -12.36 47.63 -49.05
CA GLY A 1135 -12.96 47.35 -50.35
C GLY A 1135 -14.19 48.23 -50.63
N THR A 1136 -15.36 47.74 -50.23
CA THR A 1136 -16.62 48.49 -50.36
C THR A 1136 -17.51 48.30 -49.13
N LEU A 1137 -18.20 49.39 -48.73
CA LEU A 1137 -18.84 49.62 -47.41
C LEU A 1137 -17.85 50.10 -46.33
N ASP A 1138 -18.29 50.27 -45.08
CA ASP A 1138 -17.61 51.12 -44.08
C ASP A 1138 -16.56 50.32 -43.26
N ASP A 1139 -15.28 50.41 -43.63
CA ASP A 1139 -14.22 49.52 -43.13
C ASP A 1139 -13.41 50.02 -41.92
N VAL A 1140 -12.70 49.12 -41.23
CA VAL A 1140 -11.76 49.42 -40.13
C VAL A 1140 -10.40 48.76 -40.37
N LEU A 1141 -9.38 49.56 -40.68
CA LEU A 1141 -8.03 49.08 -41.01
C LEU A 1141 -7.02 49.44 -39.92
N SER A 1142 -6.16 48.48 -39.56
CA SER A 1142 -5.12 48.63 -38.54
C SER A 1142 -3.85 47.87 -38.95
N GLY A 1143 -2.84 48.58 -39.46
CA GLY A 1143 -1.54 47.98 -39.84
C GLY A 1143 -0.81 47.39 -38.62
N GLY A 1144 -0.41 48.25 -37.69
CA GLY A 1144 0.22 47.85 -36.44
C GLY A 1144 1.71 48.22 -36.41
N ILE A 1145 2.59 47.22 -36.23
CA ILE A 1145 4.03 47.45 -36.15
C ILE A 1145 4.70 47.19 -37.51
N GLY A 1146 4.67 48.18 -38.40
CA GLY A 1146 5.31 48.04 -39.71
C GLY A 1146 5.58 49.34 -40.45
N ARG A 1147 5.24 49.32 -41.74
CA ARG A 1147 5.23 50.44 -42.69
C ARG A 1147 4.12 50.16 -43.67
N ASP A 1148 2.91 50.23 -43.16
CA ASP A 1148 1.84 49.42 -43.73
C ASP A 1148 1.10 50.25 -44.77
N VAL A 1149 0.55 49.60 -45.79
CA VAL A 1149 -0.17 50.24 -46.89
C VAL A 1149 -1.65 50.02 -46.66
N LEU A 1150 -2.39 51.09 -46.37
CA LEU A 1150 -3.80 51.03 -46.01
C LEU A 1150 -4.64 51.65 -47.13
N THR A 1151 -5.60 50.90 -47.66
CA THR A 1151 -6.55 51.32 -48.71
C THR A 1151 -7.95 51.07 -48.17
N GLY A 1152 -8.76 52.11 -48.05
CA GLY A 1152 -10.15 51.96 -47.59
C GLY A 1152 -11.06 51.52 -48.73
N GLY A 1153 -10.91 52.15 -49.90
CA GLY A 1153 -11.71 51.86 -51.08
C GLY A 1153 -12.95 52.75 -51.17
N THR A 1154 -14.13 52.22 -50.81
CA THR A 1154 -15.41 52.94 -50.99
C THR A 1154 -16.42 52.75 -49.84
N GLY A 1155 -16.21 53.49 -48.75
CA GLY A 1155 -17.15 53.59 -47.65
C GLY A 1155 -17.05 54.89 -46.85
N ARG A 1156 -16.78 54.72 -45.55
CA ARG A 1156 -16.59 55.75 -44.52
C ARG A 1156 -15.59 55.22 -43.51
N ASP A 1157 -14.34 55.14 -43.95
CA ASP A 1157 -13.43 54.13 -43.42
C ASP A 1157 -12.68 54.66 -42.18
N SER A 1158 -12.30 53.77 -41.26
CA SER A 1158 -11.54 54.09 -40.04
C SER A 1158 -10.12 53.55 -40.12
N PHE A 1159 -9.18 54.44 -40.44
CA PHE A 1159 -7.75 54.14 -40.41
C PHE A 1159 -7.22 54.28 -38.98
N ASN A 1160 -6.97 53.15 -38.31
CA ASN A 1160 -6.44 53.10 -36.96
C ASN A 1160 -4.91 53.25 -37.00
N LEU A 1161 -4.40 54.40 -36.54
CA LEU A 1161 -2.96 54.68 -36.46
C LEU A 1161 -2.44 54.44 -35.05
N ALA A 1162 -1.26 53.81 -34.93
CA ALA A 1162 -0.63 53.43 -33.67
C ALA A 1162 0.76 54.09 -33.46
N ASP A 1163 1.22 54.25 -32.21
CA ASP A 1163 2.53 54.89 -31.90
C ASP A 1163 3.68 53.85 -31.90
N THR A 1164 3.81 53.10 -33.00
CA THR A 1164 4.70 51.94 -33.17
C THR A 1164 6.13 52.35 -33.54
N ARG A 1165 6.77 53.02 -32.57
CA ARG A 1165 8.08 53.71 -32.60
C ARG A 1165 9.32 52.84 -32.87
N THR A 1166 9.14 51.69 -33.52
CA THR A 1166 10.16 50.76 -33.99
C THR A 1166 9.97 50.29 -35.44
N GLY A 1167 8.79 50.46 -36.05
CA GLY A 1167 8.50 50.06 -37.44
C GLY A 1167 8.77 51.16 -38.48
N GLY A 1168 7.95 52.22 -38.46
CA GLY A 1168 8.08 53.31 -39.42
C GLY A 1168 6.94 54.33 -39.39
N TYR A 1169 6.17 54.36 -40.48
CA TYR A 1169 4.96 55.16 -40.67
C TYR A 1169 4.09 54.49 -41.73
N ASP A 1170 2.78 54.65 -41.65
CA ASP A 1170 1.85 53.96 -42.56
C ASP A 1170 1.47 54.84 -43.75
N THR A 1171 1.12 54.21 -44.87
CA THR A 1171 0.79 54.86 -46.13
C THR A 1171 -0.68 54.61 -46.46
N ILE A 1172 -1.50 55.62 -46.19
CA ILE A 1172 -2.91 55.65 -46.59
C ILE A 1172 -2.96 56.03 -48.08
N THR A 1173 -3.57 55.18 -48.90
CA THR A 1173 -3.54 55.28 -50.37
C THR A 1173 -4.66 56.16 -50.90
N ASP A 1174 -5.87 55.99 -50.36
CA ASP A 1174 -7.05 56.82 -50.53
C ASP A 1174 -7.61 57.30 -49.18
N PHE A 1175 -8.26 58.47 -49.22
CA PHE A 1175 -8.92 59.08 -48.06
C PHE A 1175 -9.82 60.23 -48.53
N THR A 1176 -11.07 60.21 -48.11
CA THR A 1176 -12.19 61.02 -48.59
C THR A 1176 -12.71 61.93 -47.49
N VAL A 1177 -12.37 63.21 -47.57
CA VAL A 1177 -12.63 64.20 -46.50
C VAL A 1177 -14.13 64.42 -46.30
N GLY A 1178 -14.68 63.85 -45.23
CA GLY A 1178 -16.08 64.01 -44.83
C GLY A 1178 -16.83 62.69 -44.75
N ASP A 1179 -16.30 61.65 -45.40
CA ASP A 1179 -16.77 60.28 -45.32
C ASP A 1179 -15.81 59.49 -44.39
N ASP A 1180 -14.50 59.54 -44.64
CA ASP A 1180 -13.48 58.77 -43.90
C ASP A 1180 -12.93 59.47 -42.65
N THR A 1181 -12.38 58.64 -41.76
CA THR A 1181 -11.88 59.02 -40.44
C THR A 1181 -10.52 58.39 -40.11
N ILE A 1182 -9.76 59.07 -39.24
CA ILE A 1182 -8.49 58.59 -38.69
C ILE A 1182 -8.71 58.35 -37.20
N SER A 1183 -8.49 57.13 -36.74
CA SER A 1183 -8.63 56.77 -35.33
C SER A 1183 -7.25 56.69 -34.67
N ILE A 1184 -7.09 57.31 -33.50
CA ILE A 1184 -5.84 57.35 -32.74
C ILE A 1184 -6.07 56.96 -31.28
N SER A 1185 -5.27 56.03 -30.75
CA SER A 1185 -5.39 55.61 -29.35
C SER A 1185 -5.00 56.75 -28.39
N LYS A 1186 -5.90 57.04 -27.45
CA LYS A 1186 -5.64 57.95 -26.34
C LYS A 1186 -4.47 57.46 -25.49
N ALA A 1187 -4.41 56.16 -25.20
CA ALA A 1187 -3.36 55.56 -24.39
C ALA A 1187 -1.98 55.68 -25.05
N GLU A 1188 -1.84 55.30 -26.32
CA GLU A 1188 -0.55 55.26 -27.00
C GLU A 1188 0.08 56.64 -27.22
N PHE A 1189 -0.74 57.59 -27.70
CA PHE A 1189 -0.33 58.98 -27.95
C PHE A 1189 -0.36 59.85 -26.67
N GLY A 1190 -0.72 59.29 -25.52
CA GLY A 1190 -0.67 59.94 -24.21
C GLY A 1190 -1.57 61.17 -24.12
N LEU A 1191 -2.81 61.05 -24.60
CA LEU A 1191 -3.76 62.17 -24.69
C LEU A 1191 -4.60 62.31 -23.41
N SER A 1192 -4.80 63.55 -22.96
CA SER A 1192 -5.62 63.88 -21.79
C SER A 1192 -7.11 64.10 -22.11
N GLN A 1193 -7.48 64.02 -23.39
CA GLN A 1193 -8.85 64.16 -23.89
C GLN A 1193 -9.72 62.94 -23.50
N SER A 1194 -11.04 63.06 -23.61
CA SER A 1194 -11.95 61.91 -23.56
C SER A 1194 -11.80 61.03 -24.80
N GLN A 1195 -11.97 59.72 -24.64
CA GLN A 1195 -12.21 58.81 -25.76
C GLN A 1195 -13.54 59.15 -26.47
N ASP A 1196 -13.75 58.57 -27.64
CA ASP A 1196 -14.94 58.64 -28.47
C ASP A 1196 -15.33 60.10 -28.83
N THR A 1197 -14.30 60.94 -29.00
CA THR A 1197 -14.47 62.35 -29.38
C THR A 1197 -13.50 62.79 -30.48
N ILE A 1198 -13.97 63.73 -31.32
CA ILE A 1198 -13.16 64.46 -32.30
C ILE A 1198 -11.98 65.13 -31.60
N LEU A 1199 -10.75 64.93 -32.10
CA LEU A 1199 -9.51 65.52 -31.59
C LEU A 1199 -9.65 67.03 -31.37
N ASP A 1200 -9.25 67.53 -30.19
CA ASP A 1200 -9.32 68.96 -29.92
C ASP A 1200 -8.50 69.76 -30.94
N SER A 1201 -9.15 70.77 -31.51
CA SER A 1201 -8.57 71.82 -32.35
C SER A 1201 -7.27 72.44 -31.80
N SER A 1202 -7.05 72.46 -30.48
CA SER A 1202 -5.79 72.98 -29.91
C SER A 1202 -4.60 72.02 -30.08
N LEU A 1203 -4.86 70.74 -30.35
CA LEU A 1203 -3.85 69.68 -30.49
C LEU A 1203 -3.43 69.45 -31.95
N PHE A 1204 -4.20 69.93 -32.93
CA PHE A 1204 -3.99 69.71 -34.36
C PHE A 1204 -3.59 70.99 -35.11
N ARG A 1205 -2.71 70.86 -36.11
CA ARG A 1205 -2.31 71.99 -36.98
C ARG A 1205 -1.92 71.57 -38.40
N LEU A 1206 -1.87 72.56 -39.27
CA LEU A 1206 -1.28 72.46 -40.61
C LEU A 1206 0.15 73.01 -40.59
N GLY A 1207 1.11 72.27 -41.12
CA GLY A 1207 2.51 72.70 -41.18
C GLY A 1207 3.51 71.58 -41.45
N THR A 1208 4.79 71.87 -41.26
CA THR A 1208 5.92 70.93 -41.48
C THR A 1208 6.70 70.60 -40.21
N SER A 1209 6.36 71.24 -39.10
CA SER A 1209 7.02 71.20 -37.79
C SER A 1209 6.02 71.60 -36.69
N ALA A 1210 6.23 71.19 -35.44
CA ALA A 1210 5.62 71.83 -34.27
C ALA A 1210 6.32 73.16 -33.94
N THR A 1211 5.61 74.13 -33.34
CA THR A 1211 6.18 75.46 -32.98
C THR A 1211 5.76 76.00 -31.61
N THR A 1212 4.86 75.32 -30.90
CA THR A 1212 4.34 75.67 -29.57
C THR A 1212 4.08 74.39 -28.76
N SER A 1213 4.18 74.48 -27.43
CA SER A 1213 4.03 73.34 -26.50
C SER A 1213 2.56 72.91 -26.27
N GLY A 1214 1.82 72.79 -27.36
CA GLY A 1214 0.40 72.41 -27.43
C GLY A 1214 0.05 71.76 -28.77
N ASP A 1215 0.84 72.07 -29.81
CA ASP A 1215 0.89 71.33 -31.07
C ASP A 1215 1.21 69.84 -30.80
N ARG A 1216 0.28 68.90 -31.03
CA ARG A 1216 0.54 67.45 -30.90
C ARG A 1216 0.48 66.70 -32.22
N PHE A 1217 -0.44 67.05 -33.12
CA PHE A 1217 -0.58 66.45 -34.45
C PHE A 1217 -0.39 67.52 -35.53
N ILE A 1218 0.50 67.26 -36.50
CA ILE A 1218 0.97 68.22 -37.49
C ILE A 1218 0.84 67.62 -38.89
N TYR A 1219 -0.02 68.18 -39.73
CA TYR A 1219 -0.26 67.68 -41.08
C TYR A 1219 0.30 68.59 -42.17
N ASN A 1220 1.09 68.03 -43.08
CA ASN A 1220 1.70 68.74 -44.20
C ASN A 1220 0.90 68.52 -45.51
N GLN A 1221 -0.09 69.38 -45.75
CA GLN A 1221 -0.92 69.39 -46.98
C GLN A 1221 -0.14 69.44 -48.30
N THR A 1222 1.16 69.81 -48.31
CA THR A 1222 1.97 69.79 -49.54
C THR A 1222 2.53 68.41 -49.86
N THR A 1223 2.82 67.58 -48.85
CA THR A 1223 3.46 66.26 -49.03
C THR A 1223 2.60 65.08 -48.55
N GLY A 1224 1.47 65.33 -47.90
CA GLY A 1224 0.61 64.29 -47.33
C GLY A 1224 1.12 63.70 -46.01
N ASN A 1225 2.18 64.21 -45.39
CA ASN A 1225 2.75 63.58 -44.18
C ASN A 1225 2.02 64.08 -42.91
N LEU A 1226 1.60 63.16 -42.05
CA LEU A 1226 1.09 63.41 -40.71
C LEU A 1226 2.18 63.09 -39.68
N PHE A 1227 2.47 64.03 -38.79
CA PHE A 1227 3.46 63.91 -37.73
C PHE A 1227 2.82 64.05 -36.34
N PHE A 1228 3.43 63.41 -35.35
CA PHE A 1228 3.11 63.52 -33.93
C PHE A 1228 4.30 64.14 -33.17
N ASP A 1229 4.06 65.18 -32.37
CA ASP A 1229 5.06 65.71 -31.42
C ASP A 1229 4.98 64.88 -30.12
N LYS A 1230 6.00 64.04 -29.92
CA LYS A 1230 6.08 63.12 -28.78
C LYS A 1230 6.47 63.80 -27.47
N ASP A 1231 7.29 64.85 -27.48
CA ASP A 1231 7.67 65.55 -26.24
C ASP A 1231 6.68 66.66 -25.86
N GLY A 1232 5.92 67.18 -26.83
CA GLY A 1232 4.89 68.18 -26.60
C GLY A 1232 5.44 69.55 -26.18
N VAL A 1233 6.75 69.78 -26.35
CA VAL A 1233 7.43 71.06 -26.08
C VAL A 1233 7.49 71.92 -27.35
N GLY A 1234 7.40 71.31 -28.53
CA GLY A 1234 7.41 71.98 -29.83
C GLY A 1234 8.82 72.12 -30.41
N GLY A 1235 9.16 71.33 -31.42
CA GLY A 1235 10.43 71.45 -32.11
C GLY A 1235 10.76 70.33 -33.10
N THR A 1236 11.99 69.82 -33.01
CA THR A 1236 12.53 68.78 -33.92
C THR A 1236 12.29 67.34 -33.43
N ALA A 1237 11.48 67.15 -32.37
CA ALA A 1237 11.20 65.84 -31.77
C ALA A 1237 9.99 65.12 -32.40
N GLN A 1238 9.36 65.69 -33.43
CA GLN A 1238 8.22 65.08 -34.10
C GLN A 1238 8.60 63.80 -34.85
N VAL A 1239 7.72 62.80 -34.81
CA VAL A 1239 7.82 61.54 -35.55
C VAL A 1239 6.76 61.54 -36.66
N GLN A 1240 7.06 61.03 -37.84
CA GLN A 1240 6.02 60.81 -38.85
C GLN A 1240 5.24 59.55 -38.49
N ILE A 1241 3.90 59.64 -38.48
CA ILE A 1241 3.03 58.50 -38.14
C ILE A 1241 2.24 58.00 -39.36
N ALA A 1242 1.92 58.88 -40.31
CA ALA A 1242 1.28 58.47 -41.57
C ALA A 1242 1.73 59.31 -42.79
N HIS A 1243 1.43 58.80 -43.97
CA HIS A 1243 1.56 59.45 -45.27
C HIS A 1243 0.29 59.21 -46.09
N PHE A 1244 -0.35 60.28 -46.56
CA PHE A 1244 -1.50 60.24 -47.45
C PHE A 1244 -1.01 60.40 -48.88
N SER A 1245 -1.31 59.41 -49.73
CA SER A 1245 -0.84 59.35 -51.12
C SER A 1245 -1.59 60.35 -52.02
N ASN A 1246 -2.82 60.69 -51.67
CA ASN A 1246 -3.59 61.79 -52.21
C ASN A 1246 -3.35 63.09 -51.39
N GLN A 1247 -3.53 64.27 -52.01
CA GLN A 1247 -3.37 65.56 -51.32
C GLN A 1247 -4.63 65.94 -50.53
N VAL A 1248 -4.85 65.23 -49.41
CA VAL A 1248 -6.01 65.40 -48.51
C VAL A 1248 -6.01 66.77 -47.85
N MET A 1249 -7.19 67.33 -47.61
CA MET A 1249 -7.41 68.56 -46.83
C MET A 1249 -7.82 68.24 -45.38
N LEU A 1250 -7.02 67.45 -44.66
CA LEU A 1250 -7.32 67.04 -43.27
C LEU A 1250 -7.51 68.23 -42.32
N THR A 1251 -8.41 68.02 -41.36
CA THR A 1251 -8.67 68.88 -40.21
C THR A 1251 -8.76 68.05 -38.93
N ASN A 1252 -8.82 68.67 -37.76
CA ASN A 1252 -9.04 67.95 -36.51
C ASN A 1252 -10.38 67.18 -36.50
N ALA A 1253 -11.37 67.63 -37.27
CA ALA A 1253 -12.68 66.98 -37.41
C ALA A 1253 -12.63 65.63 -38.17
N ASN A 1254 -11.50 65.29 -38.79
CA ASN A 1254 -11.26 64.00 -39.43
C ASN A 1254 -10.54 62.99 -38.52
N ILE A 1255 -10.23 63.37 -37.27
CA ILE A 1255 -9.45 62.55 -36.34
C ILE A 1255 -10.28 62.27 -35.08
N THR A 1256 -10.50 61.00 -34.78
CA THR A 1256 -11.22 60.50 -33.61
C THR A 1256 -10.23 59.97 -32.58
N VAL A 1257 -10.35 60.41 -31.33
CA VAL A 1257 -9.60 59.85 -30.20
C VAL A 1257 -10.35 58.62 -29.70
N ILE A 1258 -9.80 57.42 -29.93
CA ILE A 1258 -10.31 56.16 -29.37
C ILE A 1258 -9.60 55.83 -28.04
N ALA A 1259 -9.86 54.67 -27.45
CA ALA A 1259 -9.31 54.25 -26.14
C ALA A 1259 -7.77 54.30 -26.04
#